data_AF-A0A7C5FF89-F1
#
_entry.id   AF-A0A7C5FF89-F1
#
_cell.length_a   1.000
_cell.length_b   1.000
_cell.length_c   1.000
_cell.angle_alpha   90.00
_cell.angle_beta   90.00
_cell.angle_gamma   90.00
#
_symmetry.space_group_name_H-M   'P 1'
#
loop_
_entity.id
_entity.type
_entity.pdbx_description
1 polymer ?
#
loop_
_entity_poly.entity_id
_entity_poly.type
_entity_poly.pdbx_seq_one_letter_code
_entity_poly.pdbx_strand_id
1 'polypeptide(L)'
;GESLQNVTIYGKEGKLLSKSWVYVKFPESCSYLVEFVARCEFSTSVRLTLEDSSIDIKIENTTNEIYDLRFYVKKGTKYLIFEVIEGLGIFIDWVKISQSIECENFSYKVGEVWSIGDGNASGGKAVRLSKGDGNYLSTNIYLPKIDFYDLCIKAKEDFDTEHSILEISLGNYTRQFRIMSSFYEWYYLRVFSSVIGYERLTFRMLSEHEGSAAYIDLVEIWYERQAEGYSKPICELTNTCKIECENAINNTDLRRDSQGGVLENGFCIWDNGSIWNWIYVPQDAYYNFSFFMKGIFYKGAPRVYFILDDRIVTEFELIQSWRFYNGSVYIEKGPRKFELRYWNDLWEGSPSKDRSPIIDFMHFEFGDFSYTLSGKVTNQSGYPLYAELRIDGRITNTDENGTYSIPCLKLGSYQASASALGYFTFYTEVVLTSNHTQNFTLYPEGFYLSGLVRNEQTNEFISDVKISISSFQNSFLLNTNILGEYSVFLLKGNYTIHASKEGFADFYSSLSINSNTSFNFSLTPVYLVSGQVIDSSTTLGIPNANISFTNSSIITYYALTNSQGEYHLYLKYGIYKVTVTSDSYIPININISIYSNLTYDFVLNKVSTLNQTFHGDVEINFSVSEGIINTYYGANERDRWDYFTYDSTDQTHHCEAGNQYIRIWTSLDNGGYGMNPPTDEWHPKDATPLRWSGSYYYWDWTQLDDYIEAVQNASTQPILAITYAPYFMNYTYKKTGPNYIPDDFNWFGDYCANIVAHYRDLGKNIQYWQIWNEPFIWGTWKKVSKGDIYIQMYKIVEQKMHAVNSSIKIGGPSLAEQDYSFIEDMLKDSSLNFQLCSWHTYATGKFWTNPPEPRDDSYVMARTQAYEDYAKNVRSWISKYRPGKDIKLILGEYNINSSTTWNNSPNVDPRQHTLFGAPWTASALIHIIKGRIDVELFFLGTGNPLSWGAISFGFGLWVHASNILVPSFYAKQYFSTYFKQGSTIVNSTIINASKIPNLEVFAVKKDTSYNIILVQKENITRSFTLALNGVSPHVINAHTIDVNSMQGRHYSIPPDNILNITLYGLGVSVLEIKVQ
;
A
#
# COMPACT_ATOMS: atom_id res chain seq x y z
N GLY A 1 -2.49 -12.01 -14.33
CA GLY A 1 -2.15 -10.58 -14.21
C GLY A 1 -2.46 -10.16 -12.80
N GLU A 2 -1.57 -10.49 -11.87
CA GLU A 2 -1.66 -10.11 -10.47
C GLU A 2 -0.51 -9.14 -10.18
N SER A 3 -0.78 -8.07 -9.44
CA SER A 3 0.28 -7.15 -9.00
C SER A 3 0.90 -7.68 -7.71
N LEU A 4 2.09 -8.25 -7.80
CA LEU A 4 2.92 -8.55 -6.63
C LEU A 4 3.35 -7.23 -5.98
N GLN A 5 2.65 -6.83 -4.91
CA GLN A 5 3.05 -5.71 -4.05
C GLN A 5 4.02 -6.21 -2.97
N ASN A 6 5.17 -5.54 -2.85
CA ASN A 6 6.10 -5.56 -1.73
C ASN A 6 6.60 -6.96 -1.27
N VAL A 7 7.57 -7.53 -2.00
CA VAL A 7 8.32 -8.73 -1.52
C VAL A 7 9.58 -8.28 -0.77
N THR A 8 9.46 -8.10 0.55
CA THR A 8 10.59 -7.72 1.41
C THR A 8 11.41 -8.93 1.84
N ILE A 9 12.70 -8.98 1.45
CA ILE A 9 13.62 -10.06 1.81
C ILE A 9 14.58 -9.59 2.92
N TYR A 10 14.43 -10.14 4.13
CA TYR A 10 15.29 -9.79 5.26
C TYR A 10 16.46 -10.78 5.42
N GLY A 11 17.70 -10.28 5.33
CA GLY A 11 18.88 -10.96 5.86
C GLY A 11 18.99 -10.75 7.37
N LYS A 12 18.84 -11.81 8.18
CA LYS A 12 18.85 -11.67 9.64
C LYS A 12 20.28 -11.57 10.19
N GLU A 13 20.56 -10.48 10.91
CA GLU A 13 21.67 -10.31 11.88
C GLU A 13 23.09 -10.67 11.36
N GLY A 14 23.57 -9.91 10.37
CA GLY A 14 25.01 -9.63 10.26
C GLY A 14 25.95 -10.78 9.86
N LYS A 15 25.44 -11.88 9.30
CA LYS A 15 26.27 -12.92 8.67
C LYS A 15 25.79 -13.33 7.28
N LEU A 16 26.75 -13.49 6.38
CA LEU A 16 26.53 -13.93 5.00
C LEU A 16 26.14 -15.41 4.95
N LEU A 17 24.89 -15.71 4.55
CA LEU A 17 24.44 -17.07 4.21
C LEU A 17 23.58 -17.06 2.94
N SER A 18 24.10 -17.71 1.91
CA SER A 18 23.41 -18.30 0.75
C SER A 18 22.16 -17.59 0.17
N LYS A 19 22.35 -16.92 -0.97
CA LYS A 19 21.44 -16.92 -2.14
C LYS A 19 19.93 -16.78 -1.83
N SER A 20 19.46 -15.54 -1.68
CA SER A 20 18.03 -15.23 -1.78
C SER A 20 17.60 -15.22 -3.25
N TRP A 21 16.53 -15.95 -3.59
CA TRP A 21 15.99 -16.04 -4.95
C TRP A 21 14.57 -15.49 -5.07
N VAL A 22 14.30 -14.72 -6.14
CA VAL A 22 12.93 -14.43 -6.61
C VAL A 22 12.70 -15.21 -7.90
N TYR A 23 11.55 -15.89 -7.97
CA TYR A 23 11.20 -16.81 -9.06
C TYR A 23 9.89 -16.38 -9.69
N VAL A 24 9.93 -16.02 -10.98
CA VAL A 24 8.75 -15.65 -11.77
C VAL A 24 8.49 -16.76 -12.78
N LYS A 25 7.29 -17.36 -12.74
CA LYS A 25 6.85 -18.37 -13.71
C LYS A 25 5.94 -17.74 -14.76
N PHE A 26 6.25 -17.97 -16.03
CA PHE A 26 5.45 -17.48 -17.15
C PHE A 26 4.61 -18.60 -17.78
N PRO A 27 3.40 -18.30 -18.29
CA PRO A 27 2.69 -19.17 -19.23
C PRO A 27 3.48 -19.31 -20.54
N GLU A 28 3.62 -20.53 -21.06
CA GLU A 28 4.54 -20.84 -22.17
C GLU A 28 4.07 -20.31 -23.55
N SER A 29 2.86 -19.74 -23.63
CA SER A 29 2.15 -19.40 -24.88
C SER A 29 2.37 -17.97 -25.41
N CYS A 30 2.95 -17.05 -24.64
CA CYS A 30 3.15 -15.65 -25.01
C CYS A 30 4.55 -15.12 -24.67
N SER A 31 4.96 -14.03 -25.31
CA SER A 31 6.09 -13.20 -24.90
C SER A 31 5.64 -12.15 -23.86
N TYR A 32 6.53 -11.71 -22.97
CA TYR A 32 6.23 -10.79 -21.87
C TYR A 32 7.27 -9.65 -21.78
N LEU A 33 6.80 -8.42 -21.55
CA LEU A 33 7.63 -7.34 -21.06
C LEU A 33 7.58 -7.35 -19.52
N VAL A 34 8.72 -7.59 -18.89
CA VAL A 34 8.88 -7.51 -17.44
C VAL A 34 9.53 -6.17 -17.10
N GLU A 35 8.80 -5.33 -16.39
CA GLU A 35 9.29 -4.09 -15.81
C GLU A 35 9.40 -4.30 -14.29
N PHE A 36 10.48 -3.86 -13.66
CA PHE A 36 10.55 -3.80 -12.20
C PHE A 36 11.38 -2.61 -11.73
N VAL A 37 11.04 -2.13 -10.54
CA VAL A 37 11.80 -1.12 -9.82
C VAL A 37 12.55 -1.77 -8.67
N ALA A 38 13.86 -1.57 -8.64
CA ALA A 38 14.72 -1.99 -7.54
C ALA A 38 15.48 -0.81 -6.91
N ARG A 39 15.78 -0.94 -5.63
CA ARG A 39 16.51 0.03 -4.81
C ARG A 39 17.63 -0.70 -4.05
N CYS A 40 18.86 -0.20 -4.17
CA CYS A 40 20.04 -0.81 -3.55
C CYS A 40 20.66 0.18 -2.57
N GLU A 41 20.67 -0.15 -1.27
CA GLU A 41 21.33 0.69 -0.25
C GLU A 41 22.87 0.64 -0.36
N PHE A 42 23.41 -0.40 -1.02
CA PHE A 42 24.85 -0.63 -1.20
C PHE A 42 25.14 -1.15 -2.62
N SER A 43 26.35 -0.89 -3.13
CA SER A 43 26.82 -1.45 -4.41
C SER A 43 26.70 -2.99 -4.40
N THR A 44 25.96 -3.53 -5.36
CA THR A 44 25.47 -4.92 -5.33
C THR A 44 25.51 -5.53 -6.74
N SER A 45 26.03 -6.75 -6.84
CA SER A 45 26.07 -7.56 -8.06
C SER A 45 24.88 -8.51 -8.08
N VAL A 46 24.04 -8.44 -9.13
CA VAL A 46 22.83 -9.27 -9.29
C VAL A 46 22.91 -10.09 -10.57
N ARG A 47 22.67 -11.40 -10.47
CA ARG A 47 22.51 -12.31 -11.60
C ARG A 47 21.04 -12.45 -11.94
N LEU A 48 20.70 -12.27 -13.21
CA LEU A 48 19.40 -12.64 -13.78
C LEU A 48 19.59 -13.88 -14.63
N THR A 49 18.88 -14.98 -14.31
CA THR A 49 18.95 -16.24 -15.07
C THR A 49 17.62 -16.53 -15.74
N LEU A 50 17.67 -16.72 -17.06
CA LEU A 50 16.58 -17.14 -17.94
C LEU A 50 16.92 -18.54 -18.46
N GLU A 51 16.38 -19.57 -17.80
CA GLU A 51 16.64 -20.99 -18.06
C GLU A 51 18.16 -21.31 -18.10
N ASP A 52 18.76 -21.40 -19.28
CA ASP A 52 20.17 -21.76 -19.49
C ASP A 52 21.12 -20.55 -19.63
N SER A 53 20.60 -19.31 -19.62
CA SER A 53 21.37 -18.09 -19.87
C SER A 53 21.32 -17.13 -18.69
N SER A 54 22.47 -16.60 -18.27
CA SER A 54 22.57 -15.63 -17.15
C SER A 54 23.30 -14.35 -17.54
N ILE A 55 22.77 -13.20 -17.11
CA ILE A 55 23.44 -11.89 -17.19
C ILE A 55 23.74 -11.37 -15.78
N ASP A 56 24.98 -10.93 -15.57
CA ASP A 56 25.44 -10.32 -14.32
C ASP A 56 25.38 -8.80 -14.45
N ILE A 57 24.54 -8.17 -13.63
CA ILE A 57 24.33 -6.73 -13.56
C ILE A 57 25.00 -6.22 -12.29
N LYS A 58 26.09 -5.47 -12.43
CA LYS A 58 26.76 -4.80 -11.33
C LYS A 58 26.12 -3.42 -11.10
N ILE A 59 25.40 -3.26 -10.01
CA ILE A 59 24.79 -2.00 -9.61
C ILE A 59 25.79 -1.28 -8.70
N GLU A 60 26.55 -0.34 -9.25
CA GLU A 60 27.49 0.48 -8.47
C GLU A 60 26.76 1.72 -7.93
N ASN A 61 26.68 1.85 -6.60
CA ASN A 61 25.94 2.92 -5.94
C ASN A 61 26.80 4.19 -5.82
N THR A 62 26.35 5.27 -6.45
CA THR A 62 26.82 6.65 -6.20
C THR A 62 25.79 7.51 -5.46
N THR A 63 24.53 7.07 -5.46
CA THR A 63 23.34 7.81 -5.01
C THR A 63 22.21 6.80 -4.75
N ASN A 64 21.30 7.11 -3.83
CA ASN A 64 20.26 6.19 -3.34
C ASN A 64 19.09 6.04 -4.34
N GLU A 65 19.40 5.56 -5.53
CA GLU A 65 18.56 5.66 -6.73
C GLU A 65 17.60 4.50 -6.95
N ILE A 66 16.59 4.79 -7.78
CA ILE A 66 15.49 3.92 -8.16
C ILE A 66 15.79 3.39 -9.56
N TYR A 67 16.14 2.12 -9.68
CA TYR A 67 16.54 1.51 -10.95
C TYR A 67 15.32 0.89 -11.64
N ASP A 68 14.78 1.60 -12.64
CA ASP A 68 13.82 1.07 -13.61
C ASP A 68 14.52 0.08 -14.57
N LEU A 69 14.25 -1.21 -14.41
CA LEU A 69 14.82 -2.26 -15.25
C LEU A 69 13.72 -2.95 -16.07
N ARG A 70 13.95 -3.06 -17.39
CA ARG A 70 13.00 -3.58 -18.37
C ARG A 70 13.63 -4.70 -19.20
N PHE A 71 12.98 -5.86 -19.25
CA PHE A 71 13.44 -7.02 -20.01
C PHE A 71 12.31 -7.64 -20.84
N TYR A 72 12.65 -8.09 -22.06
CA TYR A 72 11.73 -8.85 -22.90
C TYR A 72 11.98 -10.36 -22.70
N VAL A 73 11.00 -11.05 -22.11
CA VAL A 73 11.00 -12.51 -21.94
C VAL A 73 10.29 -13.12 -23.12
N LYS A 74 10.98 -14.00 -23.85
CA LYS A 74 10.48 -14.60 -25.09
C LYS A 74 9.48 -15.73 -24.80
N LYS A 75 8.48 -15.86 -25.67
CA LYS A 75 7.57 -17.02 -25.72
C LYS A 75 8.33 -18.34 -25.61
N GLY A 76 7.91 -19.17 -24.65
CA GLY A 76 8.50 -20.47 -24.31
C GLY A 76 9.32 -20.50 -23.02
N THR A 77 9.90 -19.37 -22.57
CA THR A 77 10.67 -19.32 -21.32
C THR A 77 9.78 -19.56 -20.11
N LYS A 78 10.08 -20.59 -19.32
CA LYS A 78 9.27 -20.99 -18.16
C LYS A 78 9.52 -20.12 -16.95
N TYR A 79 10.78 -19.75 -16.69
CA TYR A 79 11.22 -19.14 -15.43
C TYR A 79 12.23 -18.00 -15.63
N LEU A 80 12.11 -16.96 -14.80
CA LEU A 80 13.14 -15.96 -14.53
C LEU A 80 13.54 -16.05 -13.05
N ILE A 81 14.84 -16.15 -12.78
CA ILE A 81 15.43 -16.20 -11.44
C ILE A 81 16.29 -14.96 -11.21
N PHE A 82 16.07 -14.29 -10.08
CA PHE A 82 16.93 -13.24 -9.55
C PHE A 82 17.83 -13.80 -8.45
N GLU A 83 19.14 -13.53 -8.51
CA GLU A 83 20.11 -13.95 -7.50
C GLU A 83 21.06 -12.79 -7.14
N VAL A 84 21.21 -12.47 -5.85
CA VAL A 84 22.28 -11.57 -5.38
C VAL A 84 23.59 -12.36 -5.28
N ILE A 85 24.63 -11.90 -5.98
CA ILE A 85 25.95 -12.53 -6.06
C ILE A 85 26.89 -11.97 -4.99
N GLU A 86 26.94 -10.64 -4.86
CA GLU A 86 27.75 -9.88 -3.91
C GLU A 86 26.99 -8.61 -3.50
N GLY A 87 27.09 -8.18 -2.24
CA GLY A 87 26.45 -6.96 -1.73
C GLY A 87 25.57 -7.17 -0.49
N LEU A 88 25.02 -6.09 0.05
CA LEU A 88 24.18 -6.08 1.25
C LEU A 88 22.70 -5.85 0.90
N GLY A 89 22.16 -6.75 0.08
CA GLY A 89 20.72 -6.84 -0.21
C GLY A 89 20.21 -5.86 -1.28
N ILE A 90 18.99 -6.14 -1.74
CA ILE A 90 18.26 -5.37 -2.75
C ILE A 90 16.78 -5.36 -2.39
N PHE A 91 16.14 -4.20 -2.47
CA PHE A 91 14.70 -4.06 -2.29
C PHE A 91 14.05 -3.96 -3.67
N ILE A 92 13.00 -4.77 -3.92
CA ILE A 92 12.20 -4.67 -5.14
C ILE A 92 10.86 -4.05 -4.72
N ASP A 93 10.64 -2.78 -5.08
CA ASP A 93 9.43 -2.05 -4.71
C ASP A 93 8.21 -2.61 -5.45
N TRP A 94 8.34 -2.90 -6.75
CA TRP A 94 7.30 -3.57 -7.53
C TRP A 94 7.83 -4.30 -8.77
N VAL A 95 7.09 -5.31 -9.22
CA VAL A 95 7.28 -6.01 -10.51
C VAL A 95 5.97 -5.95 -11.29
N LYS A 96 6.03 -5.50 -12.54
CA LYS A 96 4.90 -5.40 -13.47
C LYS A 96 5.18 -6.25 -14.70
N ILE A 97 4.42 -7.32 -14.86
CA ILE A 97 4.49 -8.21 -16.02
C ILE A 97 3.40 -7.79 -17.01
N SER A 98 3.83 -7.14 -18.10
CA SER A 98 2.96 -6.73 -19.20
C SER A 98 3.02 -7.79 -20.30
N GLN A 99 1.89 -8.40 -20.62
CA GLN A 99 1.76 -9.38 -21.71
C GLN A 99 1.96 -8.67 -23.07
N SER A 100 2.82 -9.21 -23.94
CA SER A 100 3.04 -8.62 -25.27
C SER A 100 1.94 -9.07 -26.26
N ILE A 101 1.86 -8.40 -27.40
CA ILE A 101 0.81 -8.62 -28.42
C ILE A 101 0.91 -10.00 -29.09
N GLU A 102 2.06 -10.70 -28.95
CA GLU A 102 2.27 -12.06 -29.47
C GLU A 102 1.61 -13.14 -28.60
N CYS A 103 0.28 -13.17 -28.58
CA CYS A 103 -0.51 -14.20 -27.92
C CYS A 103 -1.48 -14.88 -28.89
N GLU A 104 -1.43 -16.20 -28.94
CA GLU A 104 -2.45 -17.00 -29.62
C GLU A 104 -3.74 -16.98 -28.77
N ASN A 105 -4.77 -16.32 -29.29
CA ASN A 105 -6.14 -16.21 -28.74
C ASN A 105 -6.33 -15.25 -27.55
N PHE A 106 -6.35 -13.95 -27.80
CA PHE A 106 -7.30 -13.04 -27.13
C PHE A 106 -7.63 -11.83 -28.03
N SER A 107 -8.88 -11.35 -28.01
CA SER A 107 -9.34 -10.30 -28.92
C SER A 107 -10.42 -9.41 -28.31
N TYR A 108 -10.24 -8.08 -28.35
CA TYR A 108 -11.35 -7.12 -28.20
C TYR A 108 -11.03 -5.79 -28.90
N LYS A 109 -12.08 -5.06 -29.32
CA LYS A 109 -12.03 -3.73 -29.98
C LYS A 109 -12.78 -2.68 -29.14
N VAL A 110 -12.23 -1.46 -29.03
CA VAL A 110 -12.90 -0.13 -29.15
C VAL A 110 -11.76 0.87 -29.47
N GLY A 111 -11.87 1.89 -30.33
CA GLY A 111 -12.98 2.35 -31.18
C GLY A 111 -12.46 3.30 -32.29
N GLU A 112 -13.34 3.77 -33.18
CA GLU A 112 -12.98 4.37 -34.47
C GLU A 112 -13.03 5.91 -34.50
N VAL A 113 -12.18 6.54 -35.33
CA VAL A 113 -12.42 7.90 -35.87
C VAL A 113 -12.05 7.96 -37.37
N TRP A 114 -13.09 7.87 -38.20
CA TRP A 114 -13.30 8.45 -39.55
C TRP A 114 -12.21 8.41 -40.64
N SER A 115 -12.68 8.16 -41.87
CA SER A 115 -11.90 8.01 -43.10
C SER A 115 -11.79 9.30 -43.93
N ILE A 116 -10.84 9.32 -44.88
CA ILE A 116 -11.01 9.65 -46.32
C ILE A 116 -9.63 9.76 -47.01
N GLY A 117 -9.50 9.21 -48.22
CA GLY A 117 -8.53 9.68 -49.22
C GLY A 117 -7.43 8.70 -49.66
N ASP A 118 -7.72 7.85 -50.65
CA ASP A 118 -6.68 7.29 -51.52
C ASP A 118 -6.06 8.39 -52.40
N GLY A 119 -4.74 8.40 -52.56
CA GLY A 119 -4.07 9.34 -53.47
C GLY A 119 -2.54 9.33 -53.41
N ASN A 120 -1.90 8.83 -54.46
CA ASN A 120 -0.44 8.89 -54.61
C ASN A 120 0.06 10.34 -54.73
N ALA A 121 0.80 10.85 -53.73
CA ALA A 121 1.75 11.96 -53.92
C ALA A 121 2.86 12.01 -52.86
N SER A 122 4.08 12.25 -53.33
CA SER A 122 5.29 12.71 -52.63
C SER A 122 5.08 13.54 -51.35
N GLY A 123 5.83 13.27 -50.27
CA GLY A 123 5.72 14.10 -49.06
C GLY A 123 6.67 13.89 -47.87
N GLY A 124 7.92 13.46 -48.06
CA GLY A 124 8.89 13.52 -46.95
C GLY A 124 9.16 14.97 -46.52
N LYS A 125 9.08 15.28 -45.22
CA LYS A 125 9.51 16.57 -44.65
C LYS A 125 10.26 16.39 -43.34
N ALA A 126 11.48 16.93 -43.31
CA ALA A 126 12.34 16.95 -42.12
C ALA A 126 11.84 17.96 -41.06
N VAL A 127 12.32 17.77 -39.83
CA VAL A 127 12.18 18.76 -38.74
C VAL A 127 12.93 20.04 -39.11
N ARG A 128 12.32 21.20 -38.86
CA ARG A 128 12.91 22.52 -39.12
C ARG A 128 13.13 23.27 -37.82
N LEU A 129 14.38 23.35 -37.36
CA LEU A 129 14.76 24.20 -36.23
C LEU A 129 14.85 25.67 -36.69
N SER A 130 14.39 26.59 -35.83
CA SER A 130 14.34 28.03 -36.11
C SER A 130 15.50 28.79 -35.47
N LYS A 131 16.08 29.73 -36.21
CA LYS A 131 17.12 30.64 -35.71
C LYS A 131 16.53 31.67 -34.72
N GLY A 132 17.21 31.87 -33.60
CA GLY A 132 17.03 32.99 -32.66
C GLY A 132 18.38 33.27 -31.99
N ASP A 133 18.76 34.53 -31.85
CA ASP A 133 20.13 34.92 -31.52
C ASP A 133 20.38 35.06 -30.00
N GLY A 134 21.57 34.66 -29.53
CA GLY A 134 22.13 35.11 -28.24
C GLY A 134 22.69 34.03 -27.31
N ASN A 135 24.01 34.11 -27.09
CA ASN A 135 24.81 33.41 -26.06
C ASN A 135 24.99 31.89 -26.19
N TYR A 136 26.25 31.46 -26.13
CA TYR A 136 26.69 30.07 -26.26
C TYR A 136 27.04 29.47 -24.89
N LEU A 137 26.78 28.17 -24.73
CA LEU A 137 27.48 27.31 -23.77
C LEU A 137 27.84 26.01 -24.51
N SER A 138 29.12 25.65 -24.50
CA SER A 138 29.64 24.52 -25.26
C SER A 138 29.48 23.19 -24.53
N THR A 139 29.22 22.13 -25.28
CA THR A 139 29.42 20.74 -24.84
C THR A 139 29.92 19.90 -26.01
N ASN A 140 30.79 18.93 -25.73
CA ASN A 140 31.39 18.09 -26.75
C ASN A 140 30.44 16.95 -27.12
N ILE A 141 29.85 17.01 -28.32
CA ILE A 141 29.07 15.89 -28.86
C ILE A 141 30.04 14.81 -29.32
N TYR A 142 30.22 13.78 -28.49
CA TYR A 142 30.71 12.49 -28.97
C TYR A 142 29.64 11.88 -29.86
N LEU A 143 29.95 11.68 -31.14
CA LEU A 143 29.13 10.84 -32.01
C LEU A 143 29.19 9.39 -31.49
N PRO A 144 28.07 8.65 -31.45
CA PRO A 144 28.10 7.22 -31.21
C PRO A 144 28.88 6.52 -32.33
N LYS A 145 29.38 5.31 -32.07
CA LYS A 145 29.88 4.42 -33.14
C LYS A 145 28.77 4.27 -34.20
N ILE A 146 29.02 4.75 -35.41
CA ILE A 146 28.30 4.27 -36.59
C ILE A 146 28.93 2.91 -36.89
N ASP A 147 28.21 1.84 -36.58
CA ASP A 147 28.68 0.51 -36.95
C ASP A 147 28.45 0.29 -38.45
N PHE A 148 29.54 0.26 -39.21
CA PHE A 148 29.50 0.03 -40.66
C PHE A 148 28.91 -1.35 -41.00
N TYR A 149 28.91 -2.29 -40.04
CA TYR A 149 28.41 -3.65 -40.23
C TYR A 149 26.92 -3.68 -40.59
N ASP A 150 26.07 -2.94 -39.86
CA ASP A 150 24.61 -2.89 -40.10
C ASP A 150 24.27 -2.20 -41.43
N LEU A 151 25.06 -1.19 -41.82
CA LEU A 151 24.91 -0.50 -43.11
C LEU A 151 25.24 -1.44 -44.28
N CYS A 152 26.33 -2.21 -44.15
CA CYS A 152 26.76 -3.20 -45.14
C CYS A 152 25.82 -4.41 -45.22
N ILE A 153 25.15 -4.80 -44.13
CA ILE A 153 24.14 -5.87 -44.16
C ILE A 153 22.91 -5.43 -44.97
N LYS A 154 22.33 -4.24 -44.71
CA LYS A 154 21.20 -3.74 -45.51
C LYS A 154 21.54 -3.56 -46.98
N ALA A 155 22.75 -3.08 -47.29
CA ALA A 155 23.24 -2.96 -48.67
C ALA A 155 23.34 -4.32 -49.40
N LYS A 156 23.40 -5.43 -48.68
CA LYS A 156 23.60 -6.80 -49.18
C LYS A 156 22.31 -7.59 -49.37
N GLU A 157 21.18 -7.11 -48.85
CA GLU A 157 19.87 -7.74 -49.05
C GLU A 157 19.20 -7.26 -50.36
N ASP A 158 19.47 -6.02 -50.80
CA ASP A 158 18.84 -5.41 -51.99
C ASP A 158 19.71 -5.39 -53.26
N PHE A 159 21.04 -5.63 -53.19
CA PHE A 159 21.96 -5.50 -54.33
C PHE A 159 23.03 -6.61 -54.40
N ASP A 160 23.48 -6.94 -55.62
CA ASP A 160 24.65 -7.80 -55.81
C ASP A 160 25.94 -7.09 -55.35
N THR A 161 26.53 -7.60 -54.27
CA THR A 161 27.68 -6.98 -53.61
C THR A 161 29.00 -7.06 -54.37
N GLU A 162 29.13 -7.92 -55.40
CA GLU A 162 30.37 -7.97 -56.20
C GLU A 162 30.44 -6.87 -57.29
N HIS A 163 29.29 -6.28 -57.63
CA HIS A 163 29.13 -5.24 -58.65
C HIS A 163 28.59 -3.92 -58.07
N SER A 164 28.78 -3.72 -56.77
CA SER A 164 28.32 -2.53 -56.04
C SER A 164 29.48 -1.62 -55.61
N ILE A 165 29.29 -0.31 -55.79
CA ILE A 165 30.26 0.74 -55.45
C ILE A 165 29.65 1.65 -54.38
N LEU A 166 30.33 1.81 -53.26
CA LEU A 166 30.03 2.81 -52.24
C LEU A 166 30.68 4.14 -52.63
N GLU A 167 29.86 5.15 -52.86
CA GLU A 167 30.27 6.53 -53.12
C GLU A 167 30.15 7.38 -51.84
N ILE A 168 31.23 8.07 -51.47
CA ILE A 168 31.31 8.97 -50.31
C ILE A 168 31.71 10.35 -50.82
N SER A 169 30.87 11.36 -50.54
CA SER A 169 31.06 12.74 -50.99
C SER A 169 31.12 13.70 -49.81
N LEU A 170 32.17 14.53 -49.73
CA LEU A 170 32.27 15.67 -48.81
C LEU A 170 32.40 16.95 -49.62
N GLY A 171 31.40 17.82 -49.53
CA GLY A 171 31.34 19.03 -50.37
C GLY A 171 31.36 18.66 -51.86
N ASN A 172 32.38 19.14 -52.58
CA ASN A 172 32.61 18.83 -54.00
C ASN A 172 33.55 17.62 -54.24
N TYR A 173 34.07 16.99 -53.19
CA TYR A 173 35.03 15.88 -53.31
C TYR A 173 34.33 14.54 -53.12
N THR A 174 34.37 13.70 -54.16
CA THR A 174 33.78 12.36 -54.18
C THR A 174 34.87 11.28 -54.29
N ARG A 175 34.76 10.21 -53.50
CA ARG A 175 35.49 8.96 -53.69
C ARG A 175 34.54 7.78 -53.80
N GLN A 176 34.91 6.83 -54.66
CA GLN A 176 34.19 5.58 -54.88
C GLN A 176 35.05 4.41 -54.40
N PHE A 177 34.40 3.44 -53.75
CA PHE A 177 35.00 2.23 -53.20
C PHE A 177 34.20 1.03 -53.72
N ARG A 178 34.79 0.19 -54.59
CA ARG A 178 34.15 -1.06 -55.02
C ARG A 178 34.18 -2.07 -53.88
N ILE A 179 33.02 -2.63 -53.54
CA ILE A 179 32.89 -3.62 -52.47
C ILE A 179 33.42 -4.96 -53.00
N MET A 180 34.23 -5.66 -52.21
CA MET A 180 34.72 -7.01 -52.52
C MET A 180 34.20 -8.00 -51.47
N SER A 181 33.81 -9.19 -51.93
CA SER A 181 32.99 -10.15 -51.16
C SER A 181 33.69 -10.87 -50.00
N SER A 182 34.98 -10.63 -49.75
CA SER A 182 35.86 -11.56 -49.01
C SER A 182 36.80 -10.97 -47.94
N PHE A 183 36.49 -9.81 -47.32
CA PHE A 183 37.26 -9.29 -46.18
C PHE A 183 36.41 -8.85 -44.98
N TYR A 184 36.82 -9.27 -43.78
CA TYR A 184 36.28 -8.84 -42.48
C TYR A 184 37.37 -8.03 -41.73
N GLU A 185 37.56 -6.76 -42.11
CA GLU A 185 38.49 -5.84 -41.42
C GLU A 185 37.83 -4.51 -41.08
N TRP A 186 38.16 -3.96 -39.92
CA TRP A 186 37.55 -2.73 -39.38
C TRP A 186 38.21 -1.48 -39.95
N TYR A 187 37.72 -0.99 -41.10
CA TYR A 187 38.23 0.23 -41.73
C TYR A 187 37.84 1.51 -40.96
N TYR A 188 38.84 2.15 -40.34
CA TYR A 188 38.71 3.52 -39.82
C TYR A 188 38.87 4.56 -40.93
N LEU A 189 37.75 5.09 -41.44
CA LEU A 189 37.77 6.15 -42.45
C LEU A 189 38.14 7.51 -41.82
N ARG A 190 39.43 7.90 -41.88
CA ARG A 190 39.92 9.20 -41.38
C ARG A 190 39.97 10.23 -42.52
N VAL A 191 38.93 11.06 -42.62
CA VAL A 191 38.78 12.08 -43.68
C VAL A 191 39.58 13.34 -43.37
N PHE A 192 40.28 13.89 -44.36
CA PHE A 192 41.03 15.15 -44.26
C PHE A 192 40.55 16.13 -45.34
N SER A 193 39.97 17.26 -44.91
CA SER A 193 39.63 18.43 -45.73
C SER A 193 40.29 19.68 -45.13
N SER A 194 40.56 20.68 -45.97
CA SER A 194 41.40 21.85 -45.67
C SER A 194 40.83 23.19 -46.16
N VAL A 195 39.49 23.32 -46.23
CA VAL A 195 38.79 24.53 -46.66
C VAL A 195 37.77 24.95 -45.59
N ILE A 196 37.48 26.25 -45.48
CA ILE A 196 36.61 26.82 -44.44
C ILE A 196 35.16 26.87 -44.94
N GLY A 197 34.28 26.09 -44.31
CA GLY A 197 32.84 26.14 -44.54
C GLY A 197 32.10 25.04 -43.80
N TYR A 198 30.78 25.18 -43.69
CA TYR A 198 29.89 24.07 -43.36
C TYR A 198 29.82 23.16 -44.61
N GLU A 199 30.46 21.98 -44.58
CA GLU A 199 30.43 21.03 -45.69
C GLU A 199 29.48 19.85 -45.42
N ARG A 200 28.71 19.48 -46.45
CA ARG A 200 27.79 18.34 -46.44
C ARG A 200 28.57 17.04 -46.69
N LEU A 201 28.51 16.10 -45.76
CA LEU A 201 28.92 14.71 -45.97
C LEU A 201 27.72 13.87 -46.45
N THR A 202 27.87 13.10 -47.53
CA THR A 202 26.82 12.26 -48.14
C THR A 202 27.37 10.87 -48.47
N PHE A 203 26.56 9.83 -48.29
CA PHE A 203 26.86 8.44 -48.63
C PHE A 203 25.83 7.89 -49.63
N ARG A 204 26.30 7.19 -50.67
CA ARG A 204 25.48 6.60 -51.75
C ARG A 204 25.95 5.21 -52.13
N MET A 205 25.01 4.33 -52.47
CA MET A 205 25.27 3.08 -53.19
C MET A 205 25.05 3.27 -54.70
N LEU A 206 25.90 2.66 -55.51
CA LEU A 206 25.83 2.59 -56.97
C LEU A 206 25.91 1.13 -57.41
N SER A 207 25.11 0.72 -58.39
CA SER A 207 25.13 -0.63 -58.98
C SER A 207 25.65 -0.58 -60.43
N GLU A 208 26.67 -1.36 -60.74
CA GLU A 208 27.24 -1.49 -62.09
C GLU A 208 26.49 -2.56 -62.92
N HIS A 209 25.22 -2.32 -63.23
CA HIS A 209 24.47 -3.08 -64.23
C HIS A 209 24.06 -2.20 -65.42
N GLU A 210 24.21 -2.72 -66.63
CA GLU A 210 24.03 -1.97 -67.88
C GLU A 210 22.60 -1.43 -68.06
N GLY A 211 22.43 -0.11 -67.93
CA GLY A 211 21.29 0.63 -68.50
C GLY A 211 20.47 1.51 -67.56
N SER A 212 20.48 1.27 -66.24
CA SER A 212 19.66 2.07 -65.30
C SER A 212 20.25 2.13 -63.89
N ALA A 213 20.82 3.27 -63.52
CA ALA A 213 21.31 3.52 -62.16
C ALA A 213 20.18 3.90 -61.20
N ALA A 214 19.98 3.09 -60.16
CA ALA A 214 19.24 3.48 -58.96
C ALA A 214 20.20 4.04 -57.90
N TYR A 215 19.73 4.99 -57.10
CA TYR A 215 20.52 5.69 -56.08
C TYR A 215 19.72 5.80 -54.77
N ILE A 216 20.39 5.66 -53.63
CA ILE A 216 19.84 5.92 -52.29
C ILE A 216 20.83 6.82 -51.54
N ASP A 217 20.38 8.01 -51.11
CA ASP A 217 21.10 8.86 -50.14
C ASP A 217 20.84 8.31 -48.73
N LEU A 218 21.89 7.93 -47.99
CA LEU A 218 21.74 7.20 -46.72
C LEU A 218 21.74 8.08 -45.44
N VAL A 219 22.68 9.02 -45.30
CA VAL A 219 22.82 9.91 -44.12
C VAL A 219 23.43 11.27 -44.55
N GLU A 220 23.06 12.36 -43.87
CA GLU A 220 23.60 13.72 -44.04
C GLU A 220 23.96 14.34 -42.67
N ILE A 221 25.19 14.89 -42.52
CA ILE A 221 25.74 15.43 -41.25
C ILE A 221 26.55 16.72 -41.52
N TRP A 222 26.57 17.64 -40.54
CA TRP A 222 27.30 18.92 -40.56
C TRP A 222 28.16 19.09 -39.28
N TYR A 223 29.32 19.76 -39.37
CA TYR A 223 30.26 19.96 -38.24
C TYR A 223 31.11 21.25 -38.38
N GLU A 224 31.86 21.61 -37.32
CA GLU A 224 32.73 22.80 -37.22
C GLU A 224 34.11 22.43 -36.60
N ARG A 225 35.19 23.21 -36.80
CA ARG A 225 36.59 22.78 -36.52
C ARG A 225 37.59 23.92 -36.19
N GLN A 226 38.67 23.62 -35.46
CA GLN A 226 39.89 24.46 -35.32
C GLN A 226 41.19 23.74 -35.78
N ALA A 227 42.33 24.46 -35.88
CA ALA A 227 43.60 24.06 -36.52
C ALA A 227 44.77 23.91 -35.51
N GLU A 228 46.01 23.46 -35.82
CA GLU A 228 46.70 23.05 -37.07
C GLU A 228 47.63 21.81 -36.76
N GLY A 229 48.80 21.47 -37.34
CA GLY A 229 49.60 22.02 -38.45
C GLY A 229 50.98 21.35 -38.66
N TYR A 230 51.39 21.19 -39.93
CA TYR A 230 52.70 20.73 -40.48
C TYR A 230 53.31 19.37 -40.04
N SER A 231 54.06 18.75 -40.96
CA SER A 231 54.71 17.44 -40.77
C SER A 231 56.06 17.51 -40.03
N LYS A 232 56.16 16.75 -38.93
CA LYS A 232 57.38 16.46 -38.15
C LYS A 232 57.32 15.01 -37.63
N PRO A 233 58.44 14.40 -37.20
CA PRO A 233 58.44 13.02 -36.70
C PRO A 233 57.49 12.83 -35.51
N ILE A 234 56.76 11.71 -35.51
CA ILE A 234 55.72 11.39 -34.52
C ILE A 234 56.38 10.89 -33.23
N CYS A 235 56.66 11.81 -32.30
CA CYS A 235 56.73 11.49 -30.87
C CYS A 235 55.57 12.19 -30.15
N GLU A 236 54.37 11.62 -30.26
CA GLU A 236 53.20 12.06 -29.51
C GLU A 236 53.26 11.55 -28.06
N LEU A 237 53.63 12.46 -27.15
CA LEU A 237 53.27 12.47 -25.71
C LEU A 237 53.39 11.14 -24.92
N THR A 238 54.40 10.32 -25.22
CA THR A 238 54.80 9.18 -24.38
C THR A 238 56.28 9.29 -24.01
N ASN A 239 56.69 8.71 -22.88
CA ASN A 239 58.06 8.80 -22.34
C ASN A 239 59.09 7.93 -23.11
N THR A 240 58.78 7.60 -24.36
CA THR A 240 59.46 6.62 -25.22
C THR A 240 59.37 7.07 -26.67
N CYS A 241 60.50 7.41 -27.31
CA CYS A 241 60.56 7.53 -28.77
C CYS A 241 61.18 6.24 -29.33
N LYS A 242 60.37 5.46 -30.07
CA LYS A 242 60.77 4.24 -30.77
C LYS A 242 60.82 4.54 -32.27
N ILE A 243 61.95 4.26 -32.93
CA ILE A 243 62.12 4.51 -34.36
C ILE A 243 61.96 3.19 -35.12
N GLU A 244 60.86 3.05 -35.86
CA GLU A 244 60.57 1.94 -36.76
C GLU A 244 60.28 2.48 -38.18
N CYS A 245 60.57 1.68 -39.21
CA CYS A 245 60.32 2.04 -40.61
C CYS A 245 59.68 0.86 -41.35
N GLU A 246 58.56 1.13 -42.03
CA GLU A 246 57.89 0.18 -42.93
C GLU A 246 58.03 0.60 -44.39
N ASN A 247 57.95 -0.38 -45.30
CA ASN A 247 58.26 -0.20 -46.72
C ASN A 247 57.08 0.39 -47.50
N ALA A 248 57.36 1.35 -48.39
CA ALA A 248 56.40 1.84 -49.38
C ALA A 248 57.06 1.94 -50.76
N ILE A 249 56.77 0.98 -51.64
CA ILE A 249 57.14 1.01 -53.06
C ILE A 249 55.86 1.19 -53.89
N ASN A 250 55.70 2.37 -54.50
CA ASN A 250 55.14 2.57 -55.86
C ASN A 250 54.75 4.04 -56.09
N ASN A 251 55.66 4.83 -56.63
CA ASN A 251 55.34 5.70 -57.76
C ASN A 251 56.60 6.09 -58.52
N THR A 252 56.47 6.31 -59.83
CA THR A 252 57.61 6.41 -60.76
C THR A 252 58.01 7.85 -61.02
N ASP A 253 59.15 8.28 -60.47
CA ASP A 253 60.09 9.12 -61.24
C ASP A 253 61.52 9.01 -60.68
N LEU A 254 62.52 8.99 -61.57
CA LEU A 254 63.92 8.72 -61.21
C LEU A 254 64.83 9.91 -61.48
N ARG A 255 65.61 10.32 -60.48
CA ARG A 255 66.93 10.94 -60.71
C ARG A 255 67.98 10.34 -59.78
N ARG A 256 68.93 9.62 -60.39
CA ARG A 256 70.20 9.23 -59.75
C ARG A 256 71.13 10.44 -59.75
N ASP A 257 71.92 10.61 -58.70
CA ASP A 257 73.10 11.47 -58.74
C ASP A 257 74.37 10.64 -58.98
N SER A 258 75.54 11.29 -58.88
CA SER A 258 76.79 10.81 -59.46
C SER A 258 77.59 9.82 -58.59
N GLN A 259 77.02 9.25 -57.52
CA GLN A 259 77.72 8.28 -56.65
C GLN A 259 77.05 6.90 -56.49
N GLY A 260 76.10 6.54 -57.36
CA GLY A 260 75.97 5.14 -57.82
C GLY A 260 75.36 4.10 -56.86
N GLY A 261 74.73 4.50 -55.76
CA GLY A 261 74.00 3.59 -54.87
C GLY A 261 72.71 3.00 -55.48
N VAL A 262 72.29 1.84 -54.97
CA VAL A 262 71.02 1.16 -55.29
C VAL A 262 70.25 0.92 -53.99
N LEU A 263 68.92 1.07 -54.02
CA LEU A 263 68.04 0.91 -52.85
C LEU A 263 67.30 -0.43 -52.87
N GLU A 264 67.52 -1.25 -51.86
CA GLU A 264 66.60 -2.33 -51.42
C GLU A 264 66.48 -2.29 -49.89
N ASN A 265 65.25 -2.13 -49.38
CA ASN A 265 64.78 -2.38 -48.02
C ASN A 265 65.69 -1.99 -46.83
N GLY A 266 65.51 -0.78 -46.29
CA GLY A 266 66.09 -0.35 -45.00
C GLY A 266 66.69 1.06 -45.03
N PHE A 267 66.96 1.63 -43.85
CA PHE A 267 67.53 2.98 -43.70
C PHE A 267 68.84 3.17 -44.48
N CYS A 268 68.97 4.31 -45.17
CA CYS A 268 70.17 4.66 -45.93
C CYS A 268 71.38 4.89 -45.01
N ILE A 269 72.43 4.06 -45.17
CA ILE A 269 73.78 4.33 -44.65
C ILE A 269 74.52 5.19 -45.69
N TRP A 270 75.22 6.24 -45.26
CA TRP A 270 76.13 7.00 -46.13
C TRP A 270 77.56 6.45 -46.04
N ASP A 271 78.34 6.64 -47.12
CA ASP A 271 79.63 5.97 -47.44
C ASP A 271 80.79 6.08 -46.42
N ASN A 272 80.59 6.75 -45.29
CA ASN A 272 81.56 6.90 -44.19
C ASN A 272 81.11 6.21 -42.89
N GLY A 273 80.27 5.16 -42.96
CA GLY A 273 79.99 4.27 -41.82
C GLY A 273 79.21 4.92 -40.66
N SER A 274 78.35 5.89 -40.95
CA SER A 274 77.62 6.67 -39.95
C SER A 274 76.11 6.70 -40.22
N ILE A 275 75.31 6.65 -39.15
CA ILE A 275 73.86 6.83 -39.13
C ILE A 275 73.55 7.93 -38.10
N TRP A 276 72.86 9.00 -38.50
CA TRP A 276 72.49 10.10 -37.61
C TRP A 276 71.06 10.58 -37.83
N ASN A 277 70.48 11.18 -36.80
CA ASN A 277 69.15 11.78 -36.82
C ASN A 277 69.08 12.96 -35.84
N TRP A 278 68.13 13.87 -36.04
CA TRP A 278 67.83 14.95 -35.09
C TRP A 278 66.55 14.60 -34.32
N ILE A 279 66.61 14.65 -32.99
CA ILE A 279 65.43 14.59 -32.15
C ILE A 279 65.31 15.87 -31.31
N TYR A 280 64.10 16.23 -30.92
CA TYR A 280 63.87 17.34 -30.01
C TYR A 280 63.79 16.81 -28.58
N VAL A 281 64.78 17.17 -27.76
CA VAL A 281 64.87 16.80 -26.36
C VAL A 281 63.99 17.75 -25.54
N PRO A 282 62.92 17.26 -24.88
CA PRO A 282 61.88 18.13 -24.33
C PRO A 282 62.29 18.85 -23.04
N GLN A 283 63.27 18.33 -22.29
CA GLN A 283 63.81 18.95 -21.07
C GLN A 283 65.20 18.39 -20.73
N ASP A 284 65.98 19.12 -19.95
CA ASP A 284 67.34 18.75 -19.56
C ASP A 284 67.31 17.59 -18.55
N ALA A 285 67.83 16.41 -18.93
CA ALA A 285 67.71 15.20 -18.13
C ALA A 285 68.76 14.12 -18.45
N TYR A 286 68.89 13.12 -17.57
CA TYR A 286 69.53 11.85 -17.90
C TYR A 286 68.54 10.94 -18.64
N TYR A 287 68.94 10.52 -19.84
CA TYR A 287 68.21 9.59 -20.71
C TYR A 287 68.90 8.24 -20.73
N ASN A 288 68.12 7.17 -20.60
CA ASN A 288 68.59 5.81 -20.85
C ASN A 288 68.37 5.47 -22.33
N PHE A 289 69.29 4.74 -22.93
CA PHE A 289 69.20 4.31 -24.32
C PHE A 289 69.58 2.85 -24.49
N SER A 290 68.97 2.21 -25.48
CA SER A 290 69.20 0.81 -25.83
C SER A 290 69.07 0.60 -27.35
N PHE A 291 69.90 -0.25 -27.92
CA PHE A 291 69.89 -0.55 -29.36
C PHE A 291 70.38 -1.97 -29.67
N PHE A 292 69.95 -2.53 -30.80
CA PHE A 292 70.32 -3.87 -31.24
C PHE A 292 71.03 -3.84 -32.60
N MET A 293 72.19 -4.51 -32.71
CA MET A 293 73.02 -4.54 -33.91
C MET A 293 73.29 -5.94 -34.44
N LYS A 294 73.30 -6.06 -35.78
CA LYS A 294 73.13 -7.31 -36.54
C LYS A 294 73.91 -7.23 -37.86
N GLY A 295 74.96 -8.04 -38.01
CA GLY A 295 75.86 -7.99 -39.17
C GLY A 295 76.90 -9.11 -39.13
N ILE A 296 77.75 -9.21 -40.16
CA ILE A 296 78.86 -10.17 -40.23
C ILE A 296 80.17 -9.39 -40.39
N PHE A 297 80.98 -9.35 -39.33
CA PHE A 297 82.22 -8.58 -39.29
C PHE A 297 83.42 -9.42 -39.74
N TYR A 298 84.21 -8.92 -40.70
CA TYR A 298 85.46 -9.56 -41.14
C TYR A 298 86.66 -9.11 -40.28
N LYS A 299 87.28 -10.08 -39.58
CA LYS A 299 88.58 -10.01 -38.88
C LYS A 299 89.05 -8.61 -38.41
N GLY A 300 88.50 -8.19 -37.29
CA GLY A 300 88.82 -6.98 -36.53
C GLY A 300 87.62 -6.73 -35.61
N ALA A 301 87.83 -6.16 -34.42
CA ALA A 301 86.72 -5.77 -33.56
C ALA A 301 86.33 -4.33 -33.92
N PRO A 302 85.13 -4.08 -34.48
CA PRO A 302 84.67 -2.71 -34.75
C PRO A 302 84.59 -1.88 -33.47
N ARG A 303 84.87 -0.58 -33.59
CA ARG A 303 84.53 0.42 -32.57
C ARG A 303 83.30 1.19 -33.01
N VAL A 304 82.37 1.41 -32.10
CA VAL A 304 81.11 2.12 -32.35
C VAL A 304 80.98 3.26 -31.36
N TYR A 305 80.99 4.47 -31.90
CA TYR A 305 80.89 5.71 -31.15
C TYR A 305 79.45 6.20 -31.14
N PHE A 306 78.92 6.47 -29.95
CA PHE A 306 77.68 7.20 -29.76
C PHE A 306 78.03 8.68 -29.56
N ILE A 307 77.55 9.51 -30.48
CA ILE A 307 77.91 10.91 -30.67
C ILE A 307 76.65 11.77 -30.50
N LEU A 308 76.79 12.88 -29.78
CA LEU A 308 75.73 13.84 -29.50
C LEU A 308 76.26 15.26 -29.77
N ASP A 309 75.56 16.02 -30.61
CA ASP A 309 75.99 17.34 -31.10
C ASP A 309 77.48 17.35 -31.54
N ASP A 310 77.84 16.37 -32.38
CA ASP A 310 79.18 16.11 -32.92
C ASP A 310 80.29 15.77 -31.90
N ARG A 311 79.95 15.59 -30.62
CA ARG A 311 80.85 15.12 -29.55
C ARG A 311 80.62 13.64 -29.23
N ILE A 312 81.69 12.84 -29.18
CA ILE A 312 81.63 11.46 -28.67
C ILE A 312 81.23 11.48 -27.18
N VAL A 313 80.15 10.77 -26.86
CA VAL A 313 79.61 10.58 -25.51
C VAL A 313 80.15 9.28 -24.91
N THR A 314 80.12 8.19 -25.68
CA THR A 314 80.60 6.87 -25.25
C THR A 314 81.02 6.00 -26.45
N GLU A 315 81.80 4.96 -26.18
CA GLU A 315 82.38 4.03 -27.15
C GLU A 315 82.03 2.58 -26.75
N PHE A 316 81.68 1.76 -27.74
CA PHE A 316 81.40 0.33 -27.58
C PHE A 316 82.31 -0.49 -28.51
N GLU A 317 82.93 -1.55 -27.97
CA GLU A 317 83.75 -2.48 -28.76
C GLU A 317 82.92 -3.72 -29.15
N LEU A 318 82.84 -4.00 -30.45
CA LEU A 318 82.01 -5.07 -31.01
C LEU A 318 82.73 -6.42 -30.98
N ILE A 319 82.61 -7.09 -29.83
CA ILE A 319 83.27 -8.39 -29.56
C ILE A 319 82.64 -9.56 -30.34
N GLN A 320 81.37 -9.46 -30.73
CA GLN A 320 80.60 -10.48 -31.47
C GLN A 320 79.54 -9.82 -32.35
N SER A 321 79.03 -10.54 -33.34
CA SER A 321 77.81 -10.17 -34.06
C SER A 321 76.55 -10.54 -33.26
N TRP A 322 75.44 -9.82 -33.49
CA TRP A 322 74.11 -10.05 -32.91
C TRP A 322 74.03 -9.79 -31.38
N ARG A 323 73.98 -8.52 -30.96
CA ARG A 323 73.87 -8.18 -29.52
C ARG A 323 73.14 -6.85 -29.23
N PHE A 324 72.56 -6.79 -28.03
CA PHE A 324 72.01 -5.57 -27.42
C PHE A 324 73.09 -4.75 -26.70
N TYR A 325 72.96 -3.43 -26.77
CA TYR A 325 73.83 -2.45 -26.14
C TYR A 325 72.97 -1.38 -25.45
N ASN A 326 73.25 -1.12 -24.16
CA ASN A 326 72.50 -0.17 -23.34
C ASN A 326 73.47 0.86 -22.71
N GLY A 327 72.98 2.06 -22.44
CA GLY A 327 73.75 3.12 -21.77
C GLY A 327 72.86 4.25 -21.23
N SER A 328 73.49 5.24 -20.60
CA SER A 328 72.83 6.43 -20.04
C SER A 328 73.65 7.68 -20.33
N VAL A 329 73.00 8.81 -20.61
CA VAL A 329 73.64 10.08 -20.97
C VAL A 329 72.82 11.28 -20.50
N TYR A 330 73.46 12.34 -20.01
CA TYR A 330 72.79 13.61 -19.75
C TYR A 330 72.65 14.41 -21.05
N ILE A 331 71.45 14.87 -21.35
CA ILE A 331 71.15 15.63 -22.56
C ILE A 331 70.30 16.85 -22.21
N GLU A 332 70.79 18.00 -22.65
CA GLU A 332 70.12 19.29 -22.51
C GLU A 332 68.96 19.44 -23.50
N LYS A 333 67.97 20.24 -23.11
CA LYS A 333 66.78 20.58 -23.89
C LYS A 333 67.14 21.18 -25.26
N GLY A 334 66.27 20.96 -26.24
CA GLY A 334 66.37 21.54 -27.59
C GLY A 334 66.51 20.50 -28.70
N PRO A 335 66.66 20.94 -29.96
CA PRO A 335 67.00 20.04 -31.06
C PRO A 335 68.46 19.57 -30.89
N ARG A 336 68.67 18.26 -30.82
CA ARG A 336 69.98 17.64 -30.61
C ARG A 336 70.26 16.61 -31.71
N LYS A 337 71.49 16.58 -32.23
CA LYS A 337 71.92 15.63 -33.26
C LYS A 337 72.49 14.39 -32.58
N PHE A 338 71.91 13.24 -32.87
CA PHE A 338 72.40 11.94 -32.44
C PHE A 338 73.05 11.23 -33.62
N GLU A 339 74.22 10.67 -33.41
CA GLU A 339 74.98 9.95 -34.44
C GLU A 339 75.60 8.68 -33.86
N LEU A 340 75.35 7.53 -34.50
CA LEU A 340 76.14 6.32 -34.32
C LEU A 340 77.14 6.21 -35.48
N ARG A 341 78.42 6.26 -35.14
CA ARG A 341 79.52 6.13 -36.11
C ARG A 341 80.32 4.85 -35.84
N TYR A 342 80.39 3.98 -36.83
CA TYR A 342 81.26 2.81 -36.84
C TYR A 342 82.65 3.20 -37.37
N TRP A 343 83.69 2.63 -36.79
CA TRP A 343 85.07 2.77 -37.26
C TRP A 343 85.82 1.43 -37.13
N ASN A 344 86.79 1.20 -38.02
CA ASN A 344 87.64 0.00 -38.04
C ASN A 344 89.08 0.39 -38.39
N ASP A 345 89.95 0.42 -37.37
CA ASP A 345 91.33 0.93 -37.48
C ASP A 345 92.30 0.01 -38.26
N LEU A 346 91.84 -1.13 -38.77
CA LEU A 346 92.66 -2.16 -39.41
C LEU A 346 92.43 -2.30 -40.93
N TRP A 347 91.76 -1.34 -41.58
CA TRP A 347 91.15 -1.56 -42.90
C TRP A 347 91.81 -0.80 -44.07
N GLU A 348 92.85 -1.40 -44.67
CA GLU A 348 93.45 -0.93 -45.93
C GLU A 348 92.70 -1.44 -47.19
N GLY A 349 91.41 -1.10 -47.32
CA GLY A 349 90.78 -0.81 -48.62
C GLY A 349 89.83 -1.82 -49.31
N SER A 350 89.15 -1.28 -50.33
CA SER A 350 88.17 -1.89 -51.27
C SER A 350 86.69 -1.97 -50.80
N PRO A 351 85.84 -0.97 -51.15
CA PRO A 351 84.42 -0.88 -50.72
C PRO A 351 83.43 -1.95 -51.22
N SER A 352 83.88 -3.06 -51.81
CA SER A 352 83.03 -3.91 -52.66
C SER A 352 82.63 -5.28 -52.07
N LYS A 353 82.87 -5.53 -50.77
CA LYS A 353 82.68 -6.88 -50.17
C LYS A 353 82.06 -6.99 -48.77
N ASP A 354 81.76 -5.90 -48.08
CA ASP A 354 81.10 -5.99 -46.77
C ASP A 354 79.58 -6.11 -46.87
N ARG A 355 78.98 -6.81 -45.90
CA ARG A 355 77.55 -6.68 -45.58
C ARG A 355 77.44 -5.72 -44.41
N SER A 356 76.91 -4.53 -44.66
CA SER A 356 76.78 -3.46 -43.66
C SER A 356 76.12 -3.96 -42.37
N PRO A 357 76.56 -3.53 -41.18
CA PRO A 357 75.84 -3.79 -39.95
C PRO A 357 74.49 -3.06 -39.98
N ILE A 358 73.43 -3.80 -39.73
CA ILE A 358 72.06 -3.29 -39.61
C ILE A 358 71.81 -3.02 -38.13
N ILE A 359 71.24 -1.84 -37.83
CA ILE A 359 70.63 -1.54 -36.55
C ILE A 359 69.14 -1.87 -36.71
N ASP A 360 68.65 -2.92 -36.04
CA ASP A 360 67.23 -3.30 -36.17
C ASP A 360 66.31 -2.26 -35.51
N PHE A 361 66.71 -1.71 -34.36
CA PHE A 361 66.05 -0.58 -33.71
C PHE A 361 66.94 0.13 -32.68
N MET A 362 66.53 1.35 -32.31
CA MET A 362 67.06 2.13 -31.20
C MET A 362 65.89 2.70 -30.38
N HIS A 363 66.04 2.73 -29.05
CA HIS A 363 65.01 3.07 -28.09
C HIS A 363 65.58 3.94 -26.96
N PHE A 364 64.87 5.02 -26.60
CA PHE A 364 65.23 5.93 -25.52
C PHE A 364 64.11 6.03 -24.48
N GLU A 365 64.48 6.02 -23.20
CA GLU A 365 63.56 6.11 -22.06
C GLU A 365 63.99 7.15 -21.03
N PHE A 366 62.98 7.76 -20.41
CA PHE A 366 63.15 8.73 -19.33
C PHE A 366 63.47 8.05 -17.99
N GLY A 367 64.47 8.54 -17.27
CA GLY A 367 64.65 8.19 -15.85
C GLY A 367 63.72 9.01 -14.96
N ASP A 368 62.67 8.39 -14.40
CA ASP A 368 61.75 9.06 -13.49
C ASP A 368 62.40 9.35 -12.11
N PHE A 369 62.26 10.59 -11.64
CA PHE A 369 62.40 10.93 -10.22
C PHE A 369 61.03 10.84 -9.53
N SER A 370 61.01 10.37 -8.28
CA SER A 370 59.78 10.17 -7.51
C SER A 370 59.74 11.06 -6.27
N TYR A 371 58.65 11.79 -6.08
CA TYR A 371 58.48 12.83 -5.07
C TYR A 371 57.32 12.53 -4.12
N THR A 372 57.31 13.19 -2.97
CA THR A 372 56.27 13.05 -1.94
C THR A 372 55.47 14.34 -1.79
N LEU A 373 54.15 14.20 -1.78
CA LEU A 373 53.22 15.23 -1.31
C LEU A 373 52.83 14.92 0.14
N SER A 374 52.89 15.91 1.03
CA SER A 374 52.46 15.77 2.43
C SER A 374 51.71 17.02 2.91
N GLY A 375 51.20 17.01 4.13
CA GLY A 375 50.57 18.19 4.74
C GLY A 375 49.57 17.85 5.83
N LYS A 376 48.69 18.80 6.13
CA LYS A 376 47.60 18.64 7.10
C LYS A 376 46.24 19.06 6.54
N VAL A 377 45.18 18.42 7.02
CA VAL A 377 43.78 18.77 6.80
C VAL A 377 43.19 19.29 8.11
N THR A 378 42.61 20.49 8.06
CA THR A 378 41.98 21.14 9.22
C THR A 378 40.63 21.74 8.85
N ASN A 379 39.77 22.00 9.84
CA ASN A 379 38.63 22.90 9.64
C ASN A 379 39.04 24.38 9.68
N GLN A 380 38.10 25.29 9.42
CA GLN A 380 38.30 26.75 9.47
C GLN A 380 38.91 27.26 10.79
N SER A 381 38.66 26.58 11.91
CA SER A 381 39.18 26.94 13.23
C SER A 381 40.54 26.31 13.56
N GLY A 382 41.17 25.63 12.58
CA GLY A 382 42.49 25.01 12.72
C GLY A 382 42.52 23.66 13.43
N TYR A 383 41.37 23.07 13.79
CA TYR A 383 41.33 21.72 14.34
C TYR A 383 41.62 20.69 13.25
N PRO A 384 42.45 19.66 13.51
CA PRO A 384 42.71 18.59 12.55
C PRO A 384 41.45 17.78 12.25
N LEU A 385 41.36 17.29 11.01
CA LEU A 385 40.26 16.44 10.55
C LEU A 385 40.76 15.06 10.13
N TYR A 386 40.01 14.01 10.48
CA TYR A 386 40.13 12.71 9.83
C TYR A 386 39.46 12.81 8.45
N ALA A 387 40.26 12.67 7.40
CA ALA A 387 39.93 13.08 6.04
C ALA A 387 40.55 12.12 5.02
N GLU A 388 39.81 11.84 3.94
CA GLU A 388 40.30 11.09 2.79
C GLU A 388 40.85 12.08 1.74
N LEU A 389 42.08 11.83 1.28
CA LEU A 389 42.75 12.60 0.24
C LEU A 389 42.94 11.75 -1.01
N ARG A 390 42.64 12.35 -2.16
CA ARG A 390 42.82 11.73 -3.48
C ARG A 390 43.68 12.60 -4.39
N ILE A 391 44.60 11.96 -5.11
CA ILE A 391 45.46 12.58 -6.13
C ILE A 391 45.93 11.48 -7.10
N ASP A 392 45.90 11.73 -8.41
CA ASP A 392 46.39 10.77 -9.43
C ASP A 392 45.79 9.35 -9.29
N GLY A 393 44.49 9.26 -8.96
CA GLY A 393 43.79 7.99 -8.68
C GLY A 393 44.21 7.29 -7.37
N ARG A 394 45.22 7.77 -6.66
CA ARG A 394 45.66 7.26 -5.35
C ARG A 394 44.79 7.85 -4.24
N ILE A 395 44.69 7.11 -3.14
CA ILE A 395 43.89 7.47 -1.96
C ILE A 395 44.75 7.30 -0.71
N THR A 396 44.66 8.22 0.25
CA THR A 396 45.20 8.07 1.61
C THR A 396 44.29 8.75 2.63
N ASN A 397 44.35 8.35 3.89
CA ASN A 397 43.65 9.03 4.98
C ASN A 397 44.64 9.79 5.88
N THR A 398 44.18 10.86 6.53
CA THR A 398 44.96 11.55 7.55
C THR A 398 45.10 10.74 8.85
N ASP A 399 46.14 11.06 9.62
CA ASP A 399 46.28 10.61 11.01
C ASP A 399 45.39 11.40 11.99
N GLU A 400 45.41 11.01 13.27
CA GLU A 400 44.68 11.68 14.37
C GLU A 400 45.07 13.16 14.56
N ASN A 401 46.24 13.57 14.05
CA ASN A 401 46.72 14.96 14.05
C ASN A 401 46.41 15.67 12.72
N GLY A 402 45.57 15.09 11.87
CA GLY A 402 45.15 15.61 10.57
C GLY A 402 46.23 15.55 9.49
N THR A 403 47.33 14.81 9.71
CA THR A 403 48.51 14.79 8.84
C THR A 403 48.43 13.69 7.78
N TYR A 404 48.92 13.93 6.57
CA TYR A 404 48.99 12.92 5.51
C TYR A 404 50.33 12.94 4.76
N SER A 405 50.62 11.86 4.04
CA SER A 405 51.75 11.73 3.12
C SER A 405 51.42 10.77 1.98
N ILE A 406 51.78 11.14 0.75
CA ILE A 406 51.60 10.36 -0.48
C ILE A 406 52.94 10.35 -1.23
N PRO A 407 53.75 9.28 -1.13
CA PRO A 407 55.04 9.17 -1.78
C PRO A 407 54.93 8.71 -3.24
N CYS A 408 56.06 8.79 -3.95
CA CYS A 408 56.29 8.28 -5.29
C CYS A 408 55.33 8.82 -6.37
N LEU A 409 55.04 10.12 -6.32
CA LEU A 409 54.40 10.89 -7.39
C LEU A 409 55.46 11.42 -8.37
N LYS A 410 55.11 11.66 -9.64
CA LYS A 410 56.03 12.22 -10.64
C LYS A 410 56.00 13.75 -10.61
N LEU A 411 56.86 14.40 -11.40
CA LEU A 411 56.72 15.84 -11.66
C LEU A 411 55.48 16.10 -12.51
N GLY A 412 54.69 17.11 -12.16
CA GLY A 412 53.50 17.50 -12.92
C GLY A 412 52.47 18.30 -12.11
N SER A 413 51.49 18.86 -12.82
CA SER A 413 50.25 19.37 -12.22
C SER A 413 49.27 18.22 -11.98
N TYR A 414 48.74 18.14 -10.78
CA TYR A 414 47.71 17.18 -10.39
C TYR A 414 46.52 17.89 -9.76
N GLN A 415 45.31 17.45 -10.03
CA GLN A 415 44.16 17.81 -9.21
C GLN A 415 44.18 16.95 -7.95
N ALA A 416 44.30 17.59 -6.79
CA ALA A 416 44.22 16.97 -5.48
C ALA A 416 42.89 17.35 -4.81
N SER A 417 42.26 16.40 -4.13
CA SER A 417 41.04 16.63 -3.36
C SER A 417 41.15 16.11 -1.94
N ALA A 418 40.53 16.82 -1.01
CA ALA A 418 40.41 16.44 0.39
C ALA A 418 38.95 16.47 0.82
N SER A 419 38.46 15.37 1.41
CA SER A 419 37.09 15.23 1.91
C SER A 419 37.08 14.78 3.37
N ALA A 420 36.09 15.22 4.15
CA ALA A 420 35.86 14.78 5.52
C ALA A 420 34.37 14.74 5.81
N LEU A 421 33.93 13.85 6.70
CA LEU A 421 32.51 13.69 7.01
C LEU A 421 31.92 14.99 7.59
N GLY A 422 30.89 15.53 6.95
CA GLY A 422 30.28 16.82 7.31
C GLY A 422 30.98 18.05 6.72
N TYR A 423 31.92 17.88 5.78
CA TYR A 423 32.64 18.97 5.11
C TYR A 423 32.57 18.85 3.58
N PHE A 424 32.48 19.97 2.89
CA PHE A 424 32.59 20.01 1.43
C PHE A 424 33.97 19.50 1.00
N THR A 425 34.00 18.63 -0.01
CA THR A 425 35.26 18.20 -0.64
C THR A 425 35.94 19.40 -1.30
N PHE A 426 37.13 19.75 -0.84
CA PHE A 426 37.92 20.83 -1.41
C PHE A 426 38.85 20.29 -2.49
N TYR A 427 38.88 20.94 -3.64
CA TYR A 427 39.74 20.60 -4.78
C TYR A 427 40.76 21.71 -5.02
N THR A 428 42.01 21.35 -5.27
CA THR A 428 43.07 22.29 -5.69
C THR A 428 43.95 21.66 -6.75
N GLU A 429 44.54 22.48 -7.61
CA GLU A 429 45.72 22.05 -8.37
C GLU A 429 46.93 22.04 -7.43
N VAL A 430 47.78 21.01 -7.57
CA VAL A 430 49.07 20.89 -6.89
C VAL A 430 50.14 20.65 -7.95
N VAL A 431 51.09 21.57 -8.07
CA VAL A 431 52.17 21.50 -9.07
C VAL A 431 53.43 20.93 -8.41
N LEU A 432 53.63 19.63 -8.56
CA LEU A 432 54.80 18.92 -8.03
C LEU A 432 56.03 19.22 -8.91
N THR A 433 56.84 20.18 -8.47
CA THR A 433 58.18 20.49 -9.00
C THR A 433 59.31 19.90 -8.15
N SER A 434 59.00 19.50 -6.92
CA SER A 434 59.86 18.78 -5.97
C SER A 434 58.98 18.16 -4.85
N ASN A 435 59.55 17.67 -3.76
CA ASN A 435 58.75 17.26 -2.59
C ASN A 435 57.97 18.47 -2.05
N HIS A 436 56.66 18.34 -1.89
CA HIS A 436 55.76 19.46 -1.65
C HIS A 436 54.90 19.25 -0.40
N THR A 437 54.47 20.37 0.21
CA THR A 437 53.59 20.35 1.38
C THR A 437 52.35 21.20 1.12
N GLN A 438 51.22 20.53 0.87
CA GLN A 438 49.92 21.18 0.65
C GLN A 438 49.01 20.93 1.85
N ASN A 439 48.57 22.01 2.51
CA ASN A 439 47.55 21.94 3.55
C ASN A 439 46.15 22.19 2.98
N PHE A 440 45.14 21.60 3.60
CA PHE A 440 43.73 21.73 3.20
C PHE A 440 42.90 22.28 4.36
N THR A 441 42.18 23.37 4.12
CA THR A 441 41.19 23.88 5.07
C THR A 441 39.80 23.53 4.55
N LEU A 442 39.12 22.60 5.20
CA LEU A 442 37.78 22.17 4.79
C LEU A 442 36.69 23.04 5.41
N TYR A 443 35.63 23.25 4.63
CA TYR A 443 34.49 24.09 4.95
C TYR A 443 33.28 23.18 5.22
N PRO A 444 32.56 23.34 6.34
CA PRO A 444 31.46 22.42 6.69
C PRO A 444 30.39 22.38 5.60
N GLU A 445 29.96 21.17 5.21
CA GLU A 445 28.88 20.96 4.27
C GLU A 445 27.56 21.21 4.99
N GLY A 446 26.89 22.30 4.61
CA GLY A 446 25.67 22.74 5.28
C GLY A 446 24.83 23.64 4.38
N PHE A 447 23.55 23.71 4.74
CA PHE A 447 22.49 24.29 3.93
C PHE A 447 21.46 24.99 4.82
N TYR A 448 20.68 25.89 4.23
CA TYR A 448 19.57 26.53 4.93
C TYR A 448 18.34 25.63 4.93
N LEU A 449 17.78 25.38 6.11
CA LEU A 449 16.39 24.98 6.28
C LEU A 449 15.58 26.24 6.56
N SER A 450 14.59 26.54 5.71
CA SER A 450 13.66 27.64 5.90
C SER A 450 12.21 27.19 5.69
N GLY A 451 11.25 27.98 6.17
CA GLY A 451 9.85 27.63 5.99
C GLY A 451 8.88 28.61 6.66
N LEU A 452 7.60 28.32 6.45
CA LEU A 452 6.46 29.05 7.00
C LEU A 452 5.72 28.15 8.00
N VAL A 453 5.39 28.72 9.16
CA VAL A 453 4.49 28.08 10.14
C VAL A 453 3.14 28.77 10.11
N ARG A 454 2.09 27.96 9.89
CA ARG A 454 0.70 28.43 9.80
C ARG A 454 -0.21 27.83 10.87
N ASN A 455 -1.32 28.51 11.12
CA ASN A 455 -2.46 27.95 11.84
C ASN A 455 -3.20 26.99 10.90
N GLU A 456 -3.32 25.71 11.28
CA GLU A 456 -3.99 24.69 10.46
C GLU A 456 -5.46 25.02 10.14
N GLN A 457 -6.13 25.77 11.01
CA GLN A 457 -7.55 26.07 10.90
C GLN A 457 -7.85 27.40 10.18
N THR A 458 -7.04 28.44 10.39
CA THR A 458 -7.25 29.76 9.76
C THR A 458 -6.34 30.02 8.55
N ASN A 459 -5.32 29.20 8.33
CA ASN A 459 -4.25 29.36 7.33
C ASN A 459 -3.39 30.64 7.53
N GLU A 460 -3.60 31.39 8.61
CA GLU A 460 -2.82 32.56 8.98
C GLU A 460 -1.41 32.16 9.44
N PHE A 461 -0.47 33.11 9.35
CA PHE A 461 0.91 32.91 9.80
C PHE A 461 1.02 33.01 11.34
N ILE A 462 1.85 32.17 11.98
CA ILE A 462 2.05 32.22 13.44
C ILE A 462 3.43 32.78 13.78
N SER A 463 3.48 33.93 14.44
CA SER A 463 4.74 34.50 14.97
C SER A 463 5.17 33.85 16.29
N ASP A 464 6.45 33.92 16.60
CA ASP A 464 7.05 33.50 17.87
C ASP A 464 6.69 32.06 18.27
N VAL A 465 6.64 31.15 17.28
CA VAL A 465 6.65 29.70 17.47
C VAL A 465 8.06 29.29 17.83
N LYS A 466 8.25 28.61 18.95
CA LYS A 466 9.56 28.09 19.37
C LYS A 466 9.85 26.82 18.58
N ILE A 467 10.82 26.86 17.69
CA ILE A 467 11.28 25.71 16.90
C ILE A 467 12.63 25.26 17.45
N SER A 468 12.66 24.05 18.00
CA SER A 468 13.89 23.31 18.30
C SER A 468 14.21 22.38 17.13
N ILE A 469 15.46 22.36 16.70
CA ILE A 469 15.93 21.51 15.60
C ILE A 469 17.20 20.81 16.07
N SER A 470 17.14 19.49 16.18
CA SER A 470 18.20 18.69 16.82
C SER A 470 18.62 17.48 15.99
N SER A 471 19.89 17.11 16.11
CA SER A 471 20.45 15.84 15.70
C SER A 471 21.13 15.19 16.91
N PHE A 472 21.73 14.01 16.75
CA PHE A 472 22.47 13.35 17.84
C PHE A 472 23.66 14.17 18.38
N GLN A 473 24.14 15.17 17.64
CA GLN A 473 25.35 15.94 17.96
C GLN A 473 25.11 17.44 18.21
N ASN A 474 24.02 18.02 17.69
CA ASN A 474 23.78 19.46 17.71
C ASN A 474 22.31 19.77 17.99
N SER A 475 22.02 20.88 18.66
CA SER A 475 20.68 21.43 18.80
C SER A 475 20.65 22.94 18.55
N PHE A 476 19.62 23.38 17.83
CA PHE A 476 19.36 24.76 17.47
C PHE A 476 17.98 25.15 18.02
N LEU A 477 17.82 26.39 18.47
CA LEU A 477 16.55 26.93 18.92
C LEU A 477 16.33 28.31 18.27
N LEU A 478 15.18 28.49 17.62
CA LEU A 478 14.80 29.73 16.98
C LEU A 478 13.30 29.99 17.08
N ASN A 479 12.89 31.23 16.81
CA ASN A 479 11.49 31.64 16.76
C ASN A 479 11.08 31.99 15.32
N THR A 480 9.80 31.80 14.96
CA THR A 480 9.24 32.39 13.73
C THR A 480 9.08 33.90 13.86
N ASN A 481 9.23 34.63 12.74
CA ASN A 481 9.01 36.08 12.68
C ASN A 481 7.51 36.43 12.55
N ILE A 482 7.19 37.72 12.41
CA ILE A 482 5.80 38.23 12.27
C ILE A 482 5.05 37.70 11.03
N LEU A 483 5.76 37.19 10.03
CA LEU A 483 5.22 36.54 8.83
C LEU A 483 5.22 35.00 8.95
N GLY A 484 5.45 34.46 10.15
CA GLY A 484 5.55 33.02 10.39
C GLY A 484 6.78 32.35 9.76
N GLU A 485 7.73 33.13 9.25
CA GLU A 485 8.93 32.62 8.58
C GLU A 485 9.97 32.19 9.62
N TYR A 486 10.66 31.08 9.34
CA TYR A 486 11.88 30.67 10.05
C TYR A 486 12.98 30.32 9.05
N SER A 487 14.24 30.44 9.49
CA SER A 487 15.42 30.04 8.71
C SER A 487 16.60 29.74 9.63
N VAL A 488 17.29 28.62 9.39
CA VAL A 488 18.51 28.22 10.11
C VAL A 488 19.49 27.54 9.16
N PHE A 489 20.79 27.78 9.36
CA PHE A 489 21.84 27.05 8.67
C PHE A 489 22.18 25.77 9.45
N LEU A 490 22.08 24.62 8.80
CA LEU A 490 22.29 23.29 9.38
C LEU A 490 23.39 22.58 8.60
N LEU A 491 24.11 21.67 9.24
CA LEU A 491 25.02 20.77 8.52
C LEU A 491 24.22 19.73 7.73
N LYS A 492 24.85 19.06 6.78
CA LYS A 492 24.25 17.92 6.08
C LYS A 492 24.03 16.76 7.04
N GLY A 493 22.81 16.22 7.04
CA GLY A 493 22.43 15.12 7.93
C GLY A 493 20.95 15.12 8.31
N ASN A 494 20.59 14.20 9.22
CA ASN A 494 19.22 14.00 9.67
C ASN A 494 18.93 14.81 10.94
N TYR A 495 17.80 15.51 10.95
CA TYR A 495 17.35 16.36 12.05
C TYR A 495 15.89 16.06 12.42
N THR A 496 15.63 16.03 13.72
CA THR A 496 14.29 16.12 14.30
C THR A 496 13.92 17.59 14.51
N ILE A 497 12.72 17.98 14.06
CA ILE A 497 12.09 19.27 14.36
C ILE A 497 11.08 19.06 15.48
N HIS A 498 11.11 19.91 16.49
CA HIS A 498 10.05 20.07 17.50
C HIS A 498 9.62 21.54 17.52
N ALA A 499 8.36 21.82 17.20
CA ALA A 499 7.82 23.17 17.20
C ALA A 499 6.68 23.28 18.23
N SER A 500 6.74 24.31 19.07
CA SER A 500 5.83 24.53 20.20
C SER A 500 5.34 25.98 20.29
N LYS A 501 4.06 26.16 20.63
CA LYS A 501 3.42 27.47 20.82
C LYS A 501 2.24 27.34 21.77
N GLU A 502 2.09 28.28 22.70
CA GLU A 502 0.92 28.34 23.58
C GLU A 502 -0.38 28.48 22.77
N GLY A 503 -1.40 27.68 23.10
CA GLY A 503 -2.64 27.58 22.31
C GLY A 503 -2.56 26.66 21.08
N PHE A 504 -1.45 25.94 20.88
CA PHE A 504 -1.28 24.97 19.79
C PHE A 504 -0.73 23.63 20.30
N ALA A 505 -0.98 22.56 19.55
CA ALA A 505 -0.36 21.26 19.78
C ALA A 505 1.11 21.29 19.33
N ASP A 506 1.99 20.66 20.11
CA ASP A 506 3.38 20.46 19.73
C ASP A 506 3.48 19.61 18.46
N PHE A 507 4.29 20.09 17.51
CA PHE A 507 4.53 19.46 16.22
C PHE A 507 5.91 18.80 16.20
N TYR A 508 5.98 17.58 15.68
CA TYR A 508 7.22 16.82 15.52
C TYR A 508 7.39 16.37 14.08
N SER A 509 8.60 16.44 13.55
CA SER A 509 8.97 15.93 12.23
C SER A 509 10.42 15.45 12.20
N SER A 510 10.81 14.69 11.18
CA SER A 510 12.19 14.29 10.91
C SER A 510 12.48 14.50 9.43
N LEU A 511 13.60 15.13 9.10
CA LEU A 511 14.02 15.37 7.72
C LEU A 511 15.53 15.26 7.52
N SER A 512 15.94 15.06 6.27
CA SER A 512 17.34 14.99 5.84
C SER A 512 17.74 16.28 5.11
N ILE A 513 18.67 17.03 5.69
CA ILE A 513 19.29 18.18 5.05
C ILE A 513 20.40 17.70 4.12
N ASN A 514 20.16 17.77 2.80
CA ASN A 514 21.13 17.47 1.74
C ASN A 514 21.28 18.60 0.70
N SER A 515 20.45 19.64 0.81
CA SER A 515 20.43 20.84 -0.01
C SER A 515 19.67 21.94 0.75
N ASN A 516 19.61 23.16 0.21
CA ASN A 516 18.74 24.21 0.76
C ASN A 516 17.28 23.73 0.68
N THR A 517 16.64 23.60 1.84
CA THR A 517 15.35 22.90 1.99
C THR A 517 14.28 23.89 2.45
N SER A 518 13.15 23.93 1.74
CA SER A 518 11.95 24.63 2.21
C SER A 518 10.99 23.63 2.86
N PHE A 519 10.64 23.83 4.12
CA PHE A 519 9.73 22.95 4.88
C PHE A 519 8.65 23.78 5.57
N ASN A 520 7.49 23.88 4.94
CA ASN A 520 6.32 24.55 5.51
C ASN A 520 5.51 23.55 6.33
N PHE A 521 5.03 23.94 7.51
CA PHE A 521 4.15 23.11 8.33
C PHE A 521 3.07 23.94 9.01
N SER A 522 2.03 23.29 9.51
CA SER A 522 0.98 23.94 10.29
C SER A 522 0.95 23.40 11.71
N LEU A 523 0.66 24.26 12.68
CA LEU A 523 0.33 23.86 14.04
C LEU A 523 -1.20 23.75 14.17
N THR A 524 -1.68 22.66 14.77
CA THR A 524 -3.09 22.53 15.12
C THR A 524 -3.40 23.39 16.36
N PRO A 525 -4.42 24.27 16.34
CA PRO A 525 -4.90 24.92 17.55
C PRO A 525 -5.34 23.90 18.60
N VAL A 526 -5.08 24.21 19.88
CA VAL A 526 -5.68 23.50 21.01
C VAL A 526 -6.29 24.47 22.00
N TYR A 527 -7.43 24.07 22.52
CA TYR A 527 -8.26 24.86 23.42
C TYR A 527 -8.18 24.32 24.83
N LEU A 528 -8.09 25.22 25.80
CA LEU A 528 -8.18 24.88 27.21
C LEU A 528 -9.62 24.47 27.52
N VAL A 529 -9.79 23.21 27.94
CA VAL A 529 -11.03 22.69 28.51
C VAL A 529 -10.82 22.51 30.00
N SER A 530 -11.67 23.10 30.82
CA SER A 530 -11.57 23.07 32.29
C SER A 530 -12.94 23.04 32.96
N GLY A 531 -12.97 22.92 34.28
CA GLY A 531 -14.20 22.94 35.07
C GLY A 531 -14.03 22.20 36.39
N GLN A 532 -15.14 21.97 37.09
CA GLN A 532 -15.21 21.16 38.30
C GLN A 532 -16.09 19.93 38.10
N VAL A 533 -15.72 18.81 38.72
CA VAL A 533 -16.62 17.67 38.95
C VAL A 533 -17.15 17.78 40.37
N ILE A 534 -18.46 17.95 40.54
CA ILE A 534 -19.10 18.19 41.85
C ILE A 534 -20.17 17.14 42.16
N ASP A 535 -20.36 16.86 43.45
CA ASP A 535 -21.42 15.99 43.96
C ASP A 535 -22.77 16.73 43.93
N SER A 536 -23.78 16.12 43.29
CA SER A 536 -25.09 16.73 43.05
C SER A 536 -25.90 17.07 44.31
N SER A 537 -25.54 16.49 45.46
CA SER A 537 -26.28 16.62 46.72
C SER A 537 -25.62 17.57 47.73
N THR A 538 -24.29 17.69 47.68
CA THR A 538 -23.47 18.50 48.60
C THR A 538 -22.85 19.72 47.94
N THR A 539 -22.84 19.80 46.61
CA THR A 539 -22.15 20.82 45.79
C THR A 539 -20.64 20.92 46.03
N LEU A 540 -20.03 19.93 46.69
CA LEU A 540 -18.59 19.84 46.91
C LEU A 540 -17.90 19.17 45.71
N GLY A 541 -16.67 19.61 45.43
CA GLY A 541 -15.79 19.00 44.43
C GLY A 541 -15.43 17.56 44.78
N ILE A 542 -15.45 16.69 43.76
CA ILE A 542 -15.12 15.27 43.85
C ILE A 542 -13.66 15.08 43.43
N PRO A 543 -12.74 14.69 44.34
CA PRO A 543 -11.33 14.50 44.01
C PRO A 543 -11.05 13.18 43.30
N ASN A 544 -10.02 13.15 42.46
CA ASN A 544 -9.60 11.98 41.66
C ASN A 544 -10.70 11.39 40.74
N ALA A 545 -11.72 12.17 40.39
CA ALA A 545 -12.65 11.79 39.33
C ALA A 545 -11.89 11.73 37.99
N ASN A 546 -12.06 10.64 37.25
CA ASN A 546 -11.40 10.40 35.99
C ASN A 546 -12.30 10.86 34.84
N ILE A 547 -11.76 11.75 34.00
CA ILE A 547 -12.46 12.38 32.89
C ILE A 547 -11.74 11.99 31.61
N SER A 548 -12.39 11.22 30.74
CA SER A 548 -11.84 10.79 29.46
C SER A 548 -12.56 11.49 28.29
N PHE A 549 -11.84 12.29 27.51
CA PHE A 549 -12.33 12.90 26.27
C PHE A 549 -11.84 12.07 25.07
N THR A 550 -12.74 11.34 24.41
CA THR A 550 -12.44 10.51 23.23
C THR A 550 -12.96 11.17 21.95
N ASN A 551 -12.09 11.40 20.97
CA ASN A 551 -12.51 11.93 19.66
C ASN A 551 -12.96 10.82 18.69
N SER A 552 -13.47 11.20 17.51
CA SER A 552 -13.89 10.27 16.44
C SER A 552 -12.78 9.36 15.91
N SER A 553 -11.51 9.69 16.16
CA SER A 553 -10.33 8.88 15.80
C SER A 553 -9.87 7.96 16.94
N ILE A 554 -10.71 7.76 17.97
CA ILE A 554 -10.45 6.92 19.16
C ILE A 554 -9.27 7.42 20.03
N ILE A 555 -8.73 8.61 19.75
CA ILE A 555 -7.72 9.24 20.60
C ILE A 555 -8.42 9.72 21.87
N THR A 556 -8.02 9.15 23.01
CA THR A 556 -8.59 9.44 24.32
C THR A 556 -7.60 10.21 25.19
N TYR A 557 -8.02 11.40 25.60
CA TYR A 557 -7.30 12.28 26.51
C TYR A 557 -7.88 12.11 27.91
N TYR A 558 -7.04 12.10 28.95
CA TYR A 558 -7.47 11.89 30.34
C TYR A 558 -7.11 13.08 31.22
N ALA A 559 -7.99 13.41 32.16
CA ALA A 559 -7.73 14.32 33.27
C ALA A 559 -8.24 13.71 34.58
N LEU A 560 -7.51 13.95 35.68
CA LEU A 560 -7.94 13.66 37.04
C LEU A 560 -8.27 14.98 37.75
N THR A 561 -9.29 15.00 38.59
CA THR A 561 -9.62 16.18 39.39
C THR A 561 -8.71 16.35 40.61
N ASN A 562 -8.40 17.61 40.94
CA ASN A 562 -7.65 17.96 42.15
C ASN A 562 -8.50 17.84 43.44
N SER A 563 -7.96 18.25 44.59
CA SER A 563 -8.68 18.17 45.88
C SER A 563 -9.85 19.16 46.03
N GLN A 564 -10.08 20.03 45.04
CA GLN A 564 -11.23 20.93 44.91
C GLN A 564 -12.22 20.45 43.84
N GLY A 565 -11.98 19.29 43.21
CA GLY A 565 -12.78 18.77 42.10
C GLY A 565 -12.45 19.39 40.74
N GLU A 566 -11.44 20.25 40.63
CA GLU A 566 -11.10 20.97 39.40
C GLU A 566 -10.28 20.11 38.43
N TYR A 567 -10.56 20.22 37.13
CA TYR A 567 -9.79 19.61 36.05
C TYR A 567 -9.39 20.63 34.99
N HIS A 568 -8.35 20.32 34.22
CA HIS A 568 -8.00 21.03 33.00
C HIS A 568 -7.25 20.11 32.02
N LEU A 569 -7.42 20.34 30.72
CA LEU A 569 -6.68 19.71 29.62
C LEU A 569 -6.74 20.57 28.36
N TYR A 570 -5.86 20.30 27.39
CA TYR A 570 -5.87 20.96 26.08
C TYR A 570 -6.32 20.00 24.99
N LEU A 571 -7.33 20.38 24.21
CA LEU A 571 -7.95 19.56 23.15
C LEU A 571 -7.96 20.29 21.80
N LYS A 572 -7.84 19.53 20.71
CA LYS A 572 -7.99 20.04 19.34
C LYS A 572 -9.46 20.44 19.08
N TYR A 573 -9.70 21.18 17.99
CA TYR A 573 -11.07 21.37 17.48
C TYR A 573 -11.74 20.01 17.22
N GLY A 574 -12.99 19.84 17.68
CA GLY A 574 -13.78 18.64 17.36
C GLY A 574 -14.90 18.32 18.35
N ILE A 575 -15.62 17.23 18.08
CA ILE A 575 -16.62 16.67 18.98
C ILE A 575 -15.99 15.49 19.73
N TYR A 576 -16.06 15.52 21.05
CA TYR A 576 -15.52 14.50 21.94
C TYR A 576 -16.65 13.80 22.69
N LYS A 577 -16.65 12.46 22.70
CA LYS A 577 -17.39 11.69 23.70
C LYS A 577 -16.62 11.80 25.02
N VAL A 578 -17.27 12.37 26.03
CA VAL A 578 -16.71 12.58 27.35
C VAL A 578 -17.33 11.60 28.33
N THR A 579 -16.49 10.81 28.99
CA THR A 579 -16.88 9.94 30.11
C THR A 579 -16.31 10.52 31.39
N VAL A 580 -17.13 10.66 32.43
CA VAL A 580 -16.69 11.08 33.76
C VAL A 580 -17.04 10.00 34.77
N THR A 581 -16.04 9.49 35.49
CA THR A 581 -16.19 8.41 36.47
C THR A 581 -15.57 8.79 37.81
N SER A 582 -16.13 8.29 38.90
CA SER A 582 -15.54 8.38 40.24
C SER A 582 -16.16 7.29 41.11
N ASP A 583 -15.38 6.75 42.06
CA ASP A 583 -15.83 5.64 42.91
C ASP A 583 -17.08 6.03 43.72
N SER A 584 -18.10 5.19 43.67
CA SER A 584 -19.43 5.44 44.26
C SER A 584 -20.25 6.57 43.60
N TYR A 585 -19.94 6.99 42.37
CA TYR A 585 -20.76 7.91 41.57
C TYR A 585 -21.29 7.27 40.27
N ILE A 586 -22.47 7.69 39.83
CA ILE A 586 -23.06 7.28 38.55
C ILE A 586 -22.26 7.96 37.42
N PRO A 587 -21.67 7.20 36.48
CA PRO A 587 -20.79 7.77 35.46
C PRO A 587 -21.59 8.56 34.42
N ILE A 588 -21.11 9.76 34.07
CA ILE A 588 -21.70 10.58 33.00
C ILE A 588 -21.04 10.24 31.66
N ASN A 589 -21.86 10.11 30.61
CA ASN A 589 -21.44 9.97 29.22
C ASN A 589 -22.17 11.05 28.39
N ILE A 590 -21.46 12.06 27.89
CA ILE A 590 -22.03 13.10 27.01
C ILE A 590 -21.08 13.44 25.85
N ASN A 591 -21.61 14.06 24.79
CA ASN A 591 -20.78 14.63 23.73
C ASN A 591 -20.58 16.13 23.97
N ILE A 592 -19.32 16.60 23.93
CA ILE A 592 -18.97 18.02 24.04
C ILE A 592 -18.27 18.45 22.74
N SER A 593 -18.70 19.57 22.17
CA SER A 593 -18.07 20.21 21.01
C SER A 593 -17.06 21.26 21.47
N ILE A 594 -15.79 21.09 21.10
CA ILE A 594 -14.70 22.01 21.41
C ILE A 594 -14.39 22.85 20.17
N TYR A 595 -14.69 24.15 20.26
CA TYR A 595 -14.49 25.16 19.20
C TYR A 595 -13.84 26.47 19.73
N SER A 596 -13.68 26.56 21.05
CA SER A 596 -12.99 27.63 21.78
C SER A 596 -12.50 27.03 23.10
N ASN A 597 -11.76 27.82 23.91
CA ASN A 597 -11.62 27.49 25.32
C ASN A 597 -13.02 27.33 25.95
N LEU A 598 -13.18 26.36 26.85
CA LEU A 598 -14.46 25.95 27.42
C LEU A 598 -14.30 25.63 28.91
N THR A 599 -15.11 26.26 29.75
CA THR A 599 -15.35 25.77 31.12
C THR A 599 -16.66 24.98 31.13
N TYR A 600 -16.63 23.76 31.63
CA TYR A 600 -17.79 22.87 31.70
C TYR A 600 -17.77 22.05 33.00
N ASP A 601 -18.74 22.29 33.87
CA ASP A 601 -18.81 21.58 35.16
C ASP A 601 -19.65 20.30 35.04
N PHE A 602 -19.16 19.21 35.63
CA PHE A 602 -19.83 17.92 35.65
C PHE A 602 -20.47 17.66 37.02
N VAL A 603 -21.79 17.52 37.04
CA VAL A 603 -22.55 17.26 38.27
C VAL A 603 -22.80 15.76 38.41
N LEU A 604 -21.88 15.05 39.08
CA LEU A 604 -22.05 13.60 39.31
C LEU A 604 -23.10 13.36 40.39
N ASN A 605 -24.09 12.52 40.06
CA ASN A 605 -24.95 11.94 41.07
C ASN A 605 -24.18 10.82 41.77
N LYS A 606 -24.04 10.94 43.10
CA LYS A 606 -23.56 9.82 43.92
C LYS A 606 -24.50 8.63 43.71
N VAL A 607 -23.94 7.41 43.63
CA VAL A 607 -24.76 6.19 43.64
C VAL A 607 -25.54 6.23 44.94
N SER A 608 -26.85 6.43 44.83
CA SER A 608 -27.69 6.79 45.96
C SER A 608 -27.83 5.59 46.87
N THR A 609 -27.07 5.58 47.98
CA THR A 609 -27.18 4.58 49.04
C THR A 609 -28.43 4.79 49.90
N LEU A 610 -29.57 4.98 49.24
CA LEU A 610 -30.78 4.26 49.60
C LEU A 610 -30.50 2.76 49.36
N ASN A 611 -29.65 2.17 50.21
CA ASN A 611 -29.53 0.72 50.34
C ASN A 611 -30.83 0.25 50.98
N GLN A 612 -31.85 0.08 50.15
CA GLN A 612 -33.14 -0.40 50.59
C GLN A 612 -32.97 -1.91 50.81
N THR A 613 -32.72 -2.27 52.06
CA THR A 613 -32.62 -3.66 52.51
C THR A 613 -33.99 -4.19 52.88
N PHE A 614 -34.38 -5.28 52.22
CA PHE A 614 -35.66 -5.95 52.35
C PHE A 614 -35.46 -7.36 52.91
N HIS A 615 -36.37 -7.82 53.77
CA HIS A 615 -36.33 -9.12 54.44
C HIS A 615 -37.70 -9.81 54.37
N GLY A 616 -37.72 -11.01 53.81
CA GLY A 616 -38.90 -11.87 53.61
C GLY A 616 -39.70 -11.61 52.33
N ASP A 617 -39.10 -10.98 51.30
CA ASP A 617 -39.88 -10.28 50.27
C ASP A 617 -39.98 -10.95 48.89
N VAL A 618 -39.17 -11.98 48.59
CA VAL A 618 -39.30 -12.79 47.37
C VAL A 618 -39.26 -14.28 47.72
N GLU A 619 -40.24 -15.04 47.22
CA GLU A 619 -40.35 -16.49 47.36
C GLU A 619 -40.41 -17.16 45.98
N ILE A 620 -39.62 -18.21 45.79
CA ILE A 620 -39.70 -19.11 44.63
C ILE A 620 -40.16 -20.48 45.12
N ASN A 621 -41.26 -21.00 44.56
CA ASN A 621 -41.79 -22.31 44.92
C ASN A 621 -41.64 -23.28 43.75
N PHE A 622 -40.52 -23.99 43.71
CA PHE A 622 -40.17 -24.94 42.64
C PHE A 622 -41.06 -26.20 42.58
N SER A 623 -42.00 -26.35 43.51
CA SER A 623 -43.03 -27.41 43.50
C SER A 623 -44.30 -27.01 42.75
N VAL A 624 -44.50 -25.73 42.43
CA VAL A 624 -45.70 -25.21 41.75
C VAL A 624 -45.35 -24.83 40.31
N SER A 625 -45.93 -25.53 39.34
CA SER A 625 -45.76 -25.26 37.91
C SER A 625 -46.83 -24.30 37.38
N GLU A 626 -46.41 -23.28 36.65
CA GLU A 626 -47.29 -22.31 35.97
C GLU A 626 -47.34 -22.53 34.44
N GLY A 627 -46.42 -23.34 33.90
CA GLY A 627 -46.36 -23.65 32.47
C GLY A 627 -45.01 -24.22 32.03
N ILE A 628 -44.76 -24.16 30.73
CA ILE A 628 -43.50 -24.56 30.09
C ILE A 628 -43.03 -23.47 29.12
N ILE A 629 -41.73 -23.30 28.98
CA ILE A 629 -41.15 -22.43 27.95
C ILE A 629 -41.25 -23.14 26.60
N ASN A 630 -42.05 -22.56 25.69
CA ASN A 630 -42.17 -23.02 24.30
C ASN A 630 -41.30 -22.22 23.32
N THR A 631 -40.81 -21.06 23.75
CA THR A 631 -40.06 -20.11 22.93
C THR A 631 -38.69 -20.66 22.52
N TYR A 632 -38.38 -20.53 21.24
CA TYR A 632 -37.03 -20.61 20.69
C TYR A 632 -36.44 -19.19 20.57
N TYR A 633 -35.15 -19.06 20.87
CA TYR A 633 -34.43 -17.79 20.78
C TYR A 633 -33.86 -17.56 19.38
N GLY A 634 -33.70 -16.30 18.96
CA GLY A 634 -33.25 -16.00 17.59
C GLY A 634 -32.96 -14.54 17.28
N ALA A 635 -32.50 -14.29 16.05
CA ALA A 635 -32.15 -12.97 15.54
C ALA A 635 -32.72 -12.75 14.13
N ASN A 636 -32.94 -11.50 13.77
CA ASN A 636 -33.24 -11.07 12.40
C ASN A 636 -31.95 -10.52 11.80
N GLU A 637 -31.61 -10.93 10.58
CA GLU A 637 -30.44 -10.45 9.85
C GLU A 637 -30.88 -9.87 8.50
N ARG A 638 -30.59 -8.59 8.32
CA ARG A 638 -31.16 -7.75 7.26
C ARG A 638 -30.10 -7.01 6.45
N ASP A 639 -29.24 -6.25 7.11
CA ASP A 639 -28.64 -5.07 6.47
C ASP A 639 -27.33 -5.31 5.71
N ARG A 640 -26.61 -6.42 5.92
CA ARG A 640 -25.43 -6.86 5.14
C ARG A 640 -25.15 -8.37 5.26
N TRP A 641 -25.51 -9.13 4.23
CA TRP A 641 -25.28 -10.58 4.16
C TRP A 641 -23.80 -10.94 3.91
N ASP A 642 -23.04 -10.05 3.27
CA ASP A 642 -21.62 -10.16 2.97
C ASP A 642 -20.77 -10.39 4.23
N TYR A 643 -21.04 -9.67 5.32
CA TYR A 643 -20.30 -9.86 6.58
C TYR A 643 -20.60 -11.23 7.21
N PHE A 644 -21.87 -11.54 7.48
CA PHE A 644 -22.24 -12.82 8.10
C PHE A 644 -21.88 -14.05 7.25
N THR A 645 -21.86 -13.92 5.91
CA THR A 645 -21.49 -15.02 5.00
C THR A 645 -19.98 -15.29 5.00
N TYR A 646 -19.15 -14.24 4.98
CA TYR A 646 -17.70 -14.38 4.80
C TYR A 646 -16.88 -14.24 6.10
N ASP A 647 -17.47 -13.83 7.22
CA ASP A 647 -16.84 -13.76 8.54
C ASP A 647 -17.44 -14.80 9.52
N SER A 648 -16.58 -15.72 9.99
CA SER A 648 -16.93 -16.70 11.01
C SER A 648 -17.18 -16.09 12.39
N THR A 649 -16.81 -14.82 12.62
CA THR A 649 -16.97 -14.12 13.89
C THR A 649 -18.44 -13.80 14.17
N ASP A 650 -19.19 -13.28 13.19
CA ASP A 650 -20.62 -13.07 13.34
C ASP A 650 -21.36 -14.40 13.51
N GLN A 651 -20.99 -15.44 12.75
CA GLN A 651 -21.50 -16.80 12.91
C GLN A 651 -21.26 -17.35 14.32
N THR A 652 -20.08 -17.07 14.89
CA THR A 652 -19.74 -17.42 16.28
C THR A 652 -20.59 -16.65 17.28
N HIS A 653 -20.79 -15.34 17.11
CA HIS A 653 -21.66 -14.55 17.97
C HIS A 653 -23.13 -15.01 17.92
N HIS A 654 -23.66 -15.44 16.78
CA HIS A 654 -25.00 -16.05 16.73
C HIS A 654 -25.08 -17.33 17.57
N CYS A 655 -24.06 -18.18 17.52
CA CYS A 655 -23.96 -19.38 18.35
C CYS A 655 -23.79 -19.04 19.85
N GLU A 656 -22.96 -18.06 20.21
CA GLU A 656 -22.72 -17.62 21.58
C GLU A 656 -23.92 -16.93 22.22
N ALA A 657 -24.69 -16.14 21.46
CA ALA A 657 -25.98 -15.62 21.87
C ALA A 657 -27.02 -16.75 22.07
N GLY A 658 -26.76 -17.95 21.57
CA GLY A 658 -27.66 -19.09 21.57
C GLY A 658 -28.87 -18.89 20.67
N ASN A 659 -28.70 -18.18 19.55
CA ASN A 659 -29.72 -18.06 18.52
C ASN A 659 -29.98 -19.44 17.90
N GLN A 660 -31.24 -19.87 17.88
CA GLN A 660 -31.67 -21.14 17.33
C GLN A 660 -32.27 -20.95 15.93
N TYR A 661 -32.81 -19.75 15.67
CA TYR A 661 -33.28 -19.32 14.35
C TYR A 661 -32.66 -17.99 13.94
N ILE A 662 -32.40 -17.85 12.64
CA ILE A 662 -32.05 -16.58 12.00
C ILE A 662 -33.12 -16.29 10.94
N ARG A 663 -33.76 -15.11 11.02
CA ARG A 663 -34.70 -14.64 9.98
C ARG A 663 -33.94 -13.88 8.90
N ILE A 664 -34.11 -14.33 7.65
CA ILE A 664 -33.49 -13.78 6.45
C ILE A 664 -34.56 -13.08 5.60
N TRP A 665 -34.21 -11.95 5.02
CA TRP A 665 -35.00 -11.24 4.01
C TRP A 665 -34.63 -11.73 2.60
N THR A 666 -35.56 -12.33 1.84
CA THR A 666 -35.27 -12.79 0.46
C THR A 666 -35.47 -11.72 -0.62
N SER A 667 -35.35 -10.43 -0.26
CA SER A 667 -35.15 -9.33 -1.20
C SER A 667 -34.29 -8.25 -0.55
N LEU A 668 -33.12 -7.95 -1.12
CA LEU A 668 -32.30 -6.82 -0.70
C LEU A 668 -32.10 -5.86 -1.88
N ASP A 669 -33.04 -4.92 -1.99
CA ASP A 669 -33.01 -3.60 -2.64
C ASP A 669 -32.43 -3.40 -4.05
N ASN A 670 -31.91 -4.41 -4.76
CA ASN A 670 -31.45 -4.28 -6.14
C ASN A 670 -31.63 -5.53 -7.03
N GLY A 671 -32.28 -6.58 -6.52
CA GLY A 671 -32.60 -7.79 -7.27
C GLY A 671 -33.46 -8.74 -6.45
N GLY A 672 -34.31 -9.53 -7.11
CA GLY A 672 -34.97 -10.66 -6.46
C GLY A 672 -34.00 -11.83 -6.40
N TYR A 673 -33.65 -12.31 -5.20
CA TYR A 673 -32.76 -13.46 -5.05
C TYR A 673 -33.25 -14.62 -5.91
N GLY A 674 -32.34 -15.22 -6.66
CA GLY A 674 -32.70 -16.32 -7.52
C GLY A 674 -33.34 -15.94 -8.85
N MET A 675 -33.72 -14.71 -9.22
CA MET A 675 -34.14 -14.48 -10.62
C MET A 675 -33.78 -13.12 -11.19
N ASN A 676 -32.75 -13.11 -12.04
CA ASN A 676 -32.26 -11.91 -12.71
C ASN A 676 -32.89 -11.74 -14.12
N PRO A 677 -33.24 -10.50 -14.52
CA PRO A 677 -33.44 -10.17 -15.92
C PRO A 677 -32.08 -10.14 -16.67
N PRO A 678 -32.06 -10.07 -18.00
CA PRO A 678 -30.83 -9.86 -18.76
C PRO A 678 -30.28 -8.45 -18.50
N THR A 679 -28.97 -8.32 -18.61
CA THR A 679 -28.22 -7.10 -18.29
C THR A 679 -28.65 -5.87 -19.10
N ASP A 680 -28.99 -4.79 -18.39
CA ASP A 680 -28.77 -3.38 -18.72
C ASP A 680 -29.30 -2.76 -20.03
N GLU A 681 -30.17 -3.44 -20.80
CA GLU A 681 -30.90 -2.75 -21.88
C GLU A 681 -32.11 -1.94 -21.37
N TRP A 682 -31.99 -0.62 -21.53
CA TRP A 682 -32.96 0.43 -21.22
C TRP A 682 -34.39 0.09 -21.68
N HIS A 683 -35.32 -0.17 -20.76
CA HIS A 683 -36.72 -0.44 -21.10
C HIS A 683 -37.37 0.69 -21.93
N PRO A 684 -37.77 0.45 -23.20
CA PRO A 684 -38.48 1.44 -23.99
C PRO A 684 -39.87 1.69 -23.39
N LYS A 685 -40.23 2.95 -23.18
CA LYS A 685 -41.43 3.32 -22.39
C LYS A 685 -42.77 2.92 -23.01
N ASP A 686 -42.78 2.51 -24.27
CA ASP A 686 -43.99 2.45 -25.10
C ASP A 686 -44.32 1.02 -25.62
N ALA A 687 -43.66 -0.01 -25.07
CA ALA A 687 -44.01 -1.40 -25.34
C ALA A 687 -45.42 -1.73 -24.82
N THR A 688 -46.34 -2.01 -25.75
CA THR A 688 -47.71 -2.48 -25.46
C THR A 688 -47.75 -4.02 -25.39
N PRO A 689 -48.71 -4.61 -24.66
CA PRO A 689 -48.52 -5.95 -24.09
C PRO A 689 -48.67 -7.09 -25.10
N LEU A 690 -47.54 -7.73 -25.43
CA LEU A 690 -47.49 -9.08 -25.98
C LEU A 690 -47.18 -10.08 -24.86
N ARG A 691 -47.88 -11.23 -24.87
CA ARG A 691 -47.64 -12.34 -23.93
C ARG A 691 -46.26 -12.95 -24.13
N TRP A 692 -45.69 -13.44 -23.02
CA TRP A 692 -44.61 -14.43 -22.90
C TRP A 692 -44.18 -15.14 -24.20
N SER A 693 -42.90 -15.00 -24.54
CA SER A 693 -42.20 -15.84 -25.52
C SER A 693 -40.92 -16.46 -24.95
N GLY A 694 -41.03 -17.17 -23.82
CA GLY A 694 -40.22 -18.36 -23.51
C GLY A 694 -38.70 -18.23 -23.34
N SER A 695 -38.15 -17.05 -23.06
CA SER A 695 -36.71 -16.83 -22.84
C SER A 695 -36.47 -15.59 -21.98
N TYR A 696 -35.21 -15.38 -21.55
CA TYR A 696 -34.71 -14.16 -20.90
C TYR A 696 -35.08 -13.89 -19.42
N TYR A 697 -35.14 -14.95 -18.60
CA TYR A 697 -34.86 -14.86 -17.16
C TYR A 697 -34.04 -16.09 -16.75
N TYR A 698 -33.11 -15.95 -15.80
CA TYR A 698 -32.28 -17.05 -15.30
C TYR A 698 -32.19 -17.03 -13.78
N TRP A 699 -31.98 -18.21 -13.16
CA TRP A 699 -31.80 -18.31 -11.72
C TRP A 699 -30.33 -18.18 -11.31
N ASP A 700 -30.08 -17.32 -10.32
CA ASP A 700 -28.78 -17.13 -9.66
C ASP A 700 -28.98 -17.31 -8.15
N TRP A 701 -28.64 -18.50 -7.68
CA TRP A 701 -28.84 -18.93 -6.30
C TRP A 701 -27.69 -18.53 -5.37
N THR A 702 -26.53 -18.15 -5.92
CA THR A 702 -25.23 -18.08 -5.23
C THR A 702 -25.33 -17.37 -3.88
N GLN A 703 -25.82 -16.13 -3.86
CA GLN A 703 -25.88 -15.31 -2.65
C GLN A 703 -26.90 -15.81 -1.60
N LEU A 704 -27.94 -16.54 -2.01
CA LEU A 704 -28.94 -17.08 -1.07
C LEU A 704 -28.48 -18.43 -0.52
N ASP A 705 -27.81 -19.25 -1.34
CA ASP A 705 -27.25 -20.53 -0.92
C ASP A 705 -26.08 -20.36 0.05
N ASP A 706 -25.14 -19.45 -0.25
CA ASP A 706 -24.02 -19.10 0.63
C ASP A 706 -24.53 -18.62 2.01
N TYR A 707 -25.57 -17.78 2.03
CA TYR A 707 -26.16 -17.23 3.25
C TYR A 707 -26.96 -18.30 4.03
N ILE A 708 -27.71 -19.17 3.36
CA ILE A 708 -28.36 -20.33 3.98
C ILE A 708 -27.32 -21.30 4.59
N GLU A 709 -26.16 -21.46 3.96
CA GLU A 709 -25.04 -22.23 4.50
C GLU A 709 -24.42 -21.55 5.72
N ALA A 710 -24.14 -20.25 5.69
CA ALA A 710 -23.63 -19.49 6.84
C ALA A 710 -24.56 -19.59 8.06
N VAL A 711 -25.89 -19.54 7.85
CA VAL A 711 -26.90 -19.71 8.91
C VAL A 711 -26.85 -21.10 9.54
N GLN A 712 -26.54 -22.13 8.74
CA GLN A 712 -26.37 -23.51 9.21
C GLN A 712 -25.00 -23.73 9.88
N ASN A 713 -23.94 -23.08 9.41
CA ASN A 713 -22.60 -23.12 9.99
C ASN A 713 -22.57 -22.46 11.39
N ALA A 714 -23.35 -21.39 11.59
CA ALA A 714 -23.64 -20.81 12.90
C ALA A 714 -24.46 -21.74 13.85
N SER A 715 -24.73 -22.99 13.45
CA SER A 715 -25.54 -23.98 14.17
C SER A 715 -27.00 -23.57 14.41
N THR A 716 -27.53 -22.66 13.58
CA THR A 716 -28.90 -22.15 13.67
C THR A 716 -29.77 -22.68 12.52
N GLN A 717 -31.05 -22.30 12.46
CA GLN A 717 -31.97 -22.67 11.37
C GLN A 717 -32.57 -21.43 10.69
N PRO A 718 -32.68 -21.41 9.34
CA PRO A 718 -33.25 -20.28 8.62
C PRO A 718 -34.77 -20.18 8.77
N ILE A 719 -35.26 -18.94 8.90
CA ILE A 719 -36.66 -18.55 8.67
C ILE A 719 -36.66 -17.60 7.48
N LEU A 720 -37.17 -18.04 6.34
CA LEU A 720 -37.19 -17.22 5.13
C LEU A 720 -38.43 -16.33 5.10
N ALA A 721 -38.21 -15.01 5.14
CA ALA A 721 -39.23 -14.03 4.83
C ALA A 721 -39.12 -13.62 3.37
N ILE A 722 -40.13 -13.98 2.57
CA ILE A 722 -40.26 -13.54 1.19
C ILE A 722 -40.77 -12.10 1.20
N THR A 723 -39.83 -11.21 1.46
CA THR A 723 -40.02 -9.77 1.52
C THR A 723 -40.26 -9.23 0.11
N TYR A 724 -41.34 -8.46 -0.05
CA TYR A 724 -41.75 -7.83 -1.30
C TYR A 724 -41.86 -8.78 -2.51
N ALA A 725 -41.97 -8.22 -3.71
CA ALA A 725 -41.89 -8.97 -4.97
C ALA A 725 -40.75 -8.39 -5.84
N PRO A 726 -40.06 -9.20 -6.65
CA PRO A 726 -39.04 -8.71 -7.58
C PRO A 726 -39.61 -7.61 -8.50
N TYR A 727 -38.85 -6.53 -8.72
CA TYR A 727 -39.39 -5.32 -9.35
C TYR A 727 -40.02 -5.56 -10.74
N PHE A 728 -39.47 -6.49 -11.53
CA PHE A 728 -39.99 -6.87 -12.85
C PHE A 728 -41.37 -7.56 -12.81
N MET A 729 -41.85 -7.97 -11.63
CA MET A 729 -43.20 -8.47 -11.42
C MET A 729 -44.25 -7.37 -11.24
N ASN A 730 -43.86 -6.09 -11.17
CA ASN A 730 -44.78 -4.96 -11.33
C ASN A 730 -44.50 -4.23 -12.66
N TYR A 731 -45.40 -4.39 -13.62
CA TYR A 731 -45.37 -3.73 -14.92
C TYR A 731 -46.12 -2.37 -14.91
N THR A 732 -47.06 -2.22 -13.98
CA THR A 732 -48.05 -1.14 -13.98
C THR A 732 -47.54 0.19 -13.38
N TYR A 733 -46.55 0.16 -12.48
CA TYR A 733 -45.98 1.35 -11.84
C TYR A 733 -44.58 1.69 -12.36
N LYS A 734 -44.50 2.65 -13.31
CA LYS A 734 -43.26 3.16 -13.90
C LYS A 734 -42.38 4.02 -12.96
N LYS A 735 -41.96 3.50 -11.80
CA LYS A 735 -40.94 4.11 -10.90
C LYS A 735 -40.07 3.05 -10.22
N THR A 736 -38.91 3.49 -9.73
CA THR A 736 -37.87 2.68 -9.09
C THR A 736 -38.11 2.49 -7.59
N GLY A 737 -38.06 1.25 -7.11
CA GLY A 737 -38.12 0.90 -5.69
C GLY A 737 -38.42 -0.60 -5.47
N PRO A 738 -38.19 -1.16 -4.27
CA PRO A 738 -38.43 -2.57 -3.96
C PRO A 738 -39.89 -2.87 -3.57
N ASN A 739 -40.62 -1.88 -3.03
CA ASN A 739 -41.88 -2.08 -2.31
C ASN A 739 -43.12 -2.18 -3.23
N TYR A 740 -43.12 -3.03 -4.26
CA TYR A 740 -44.23 -3.13 -5.22
C TYR A 740 -45.02 -4.44 -5.13
N ILE A 741 -46.35 -4.32 -5.25
CA ILE A 741 -47.28 -5.46 -5.32
C ILE A 741 -47.10 -6.13 -6.70
N PRO A 742 -46.99 -7.47 -6.80
CA PRO A 742 -46.88 -8.13 -8.09
C PRO A 742 -48.19 -8.03 -8.89
N ASP A 743 -48.12 -7.81 -10.20
CA ASP A 743 -49.29 -7.63 -11.07
C ASP A 743 -49.98 -8.97 -11.42
N ASP A 744 -49.28 -10.11 -11.30
CA ASP A 744 -49.87 -11.46 -11.32
C ASP A 744 -49.41 -12.29 -10.11
N PHE A 745 -50.36 -12.63 -9.24
CA PHE A 745 -50.12 -13.45 -8.06
C PHE A 745 -49.79 -14.91 -8.39
N ASN A 746 -50.17 -15.41 -9.57
CA ASN A 746 -49.76 -16.75 -10.00
C ASN A 746 -48.26 -16.79 -10.28
N TRP A 747 -47.74 -15.80 -11.01
CA TRP A 747 -46.32 -15.71 -11.34
C TRP A 747 -45.46 -15.49 -10.08
N PHE A 748 -45.90 -14.63 -9.16
CA PHE A 748 -45.24 -14.49 -7.86
C PHE A 748 -45.29 -15.78 -7.05
N GLY A 749 -46.42 -16.48 -7.02
CA GLY A 749 -46.54 -17.78 -6.36
C GLY A 749 -45.68 -18.88 -6.99
N ASP A 750 -45.47 -18.87 -8.31
CA ASP A 750 -44.51 -19.79 -8.97
C ASP A 750 -43.07 -19.46 -8.57
N TYR A 751 -42.70 -18.17 -8.48
CA TYR A 751 -41.38 -17.74 -7.99
C TYR A 751 -41.14 -18.20 -6.54
N CYS A 752 -42.08 -17.97 -5.63
CA CYS A 752 -41.99 -18.46 -4.25
C CYS A 752 -41.89 -19.99 -4.18
N ALA A 753 -42.66 -20.70 -5.01
CA ALA A 753 -42.64 -22.16 -5.07
C ALA A 753 -41.32 -22.72 -5.63
N ASN A 754 -40.66 -22.02 -6.57
CA ASN A 754 -39.33 -22.41 -7.06
C ASN A 754 -38.23 -22.26 -5.99
N ILE A 755 -38.30 -21.23 -5.13
CA ILE A 755 -37.38 -21.10 -3.98
C ILE A 755 -37.58 -22.26 -2.99
N VAL A 756 -38.83 -22.68 -2.74
CA VAL A 756 -39.12 -23.89 -1.95
C VAL A 756 -38.60 -25.16 -2.63
N ALA A 757 -38.70 -25.26 -3.97
CA ALA A 757 -38.23 -26.42 -4.72
C ALA A 757 -36.72 -26.59 -4.63
N HIS A 758 -35.98 -25.50 -4.83
CA HIS A 758 -34.51 -25.46 -4.75
C HIS A 758 -34.00 -25.97 -3.40
N TYR A 759 -34.47 -25.42 -2.28
CA TYR A 759 -34.01 -25.88 -0.96
C TYR A 759 -34.50 -27.28 -0.59
N ARG A 760 -35.69 -27.70 -1.05
CA ARG A 760 -36.14 -29.10 -0.95
C ARG A 760 -35.19 -30.04 -1.68
N ASP A 761 -34.77 -29.69 -2.89
CA ASP A 761 -33.98 -30.56 -3.78
C ASP A 761 -32.48 -30.56 -3.39
N LEU A 762 -31.99 -29.49 -2.78
CA LEU A 762 -30.71 -29.45 -2.05
C LEU A 762 -30.76 -30.19 -0.69
N GLY A 763 -31.93 -30.67 -0.24
CA GLY A 763 -32.11 -31.32 1.07
C GLY A 763 -32.00 -30.37 2.27
N LYS A 764 -31.99 -29.04 2.05
CA LYS A 764 -31.87 -28.00 3.09
C LYS A 764 -33.26 -27.80 3.75
N ASN A 765 -33.42 -28.29 4.97
CA ASN A 765 -34.72 -28.31 5.70
C ASN A 765 -35.15 -26.93 6.26
N ILE A 766 -35.60 -26.02 5.40
CA ILE A 766 -36.15 -24.72 5.82
C ILE A 766 -37.60 -24.88 6.30
N GLN A 767 -37.80 -24.91 7.62
CA GLN A 767 -39.12 -25.20 8.21
C GLN A 767 -40.13 -24.04 8.11
N TYR A 768 -39.71 -22.80 8.35
CA TYR A 768 -40.63 -21.66 8.52
C TYR A 768 -40.49 -20.63 7.40
N TRP A 769 -41.62 -20.24 6.83
CA TRP A 769 -41.70 -19.30 5.71
C TRP A 769 -42.72 -18.20 6.01
N GLN A 770 -42.34 -16.96 5.78
CA GLN A 770 -43.22 -15.79 5.91
C GLN A 770 -43.45 -15.18 4.53
N ILE A 771 -44.71 -14.99 4.17
CA ILE A 771 -45.11 -14.24 2.98
C ILE A 771 -45.17 -12.76 3.38
N TRP A 772 -44.39 -11.95 2.67
CA TRP A 772 -44.27 -10.49 2.83
C TRP A 772 -43.60 -10.00 4.12
N ASN A 773 -43.35 -8.68 4.15
CA ASN A 773 -42.89 -7.92 5.30
C ASN A 773 -43.69 -6.62 5.43
N GLU A 774 -44.30 -6.39 6.59
CA GLU A 774 -45.02 -5.17 6.97
C GLU A 774 -45.94 -4.57 5.87
N PRO A 775 -46.84 -5.34 5.22
CA PRO A 775 -47.50 -4.94 3.96
C PRO A 775 -48.16 -3.55 3.97
N PHE A 776 -48.70 -3.12 5.11
CA PHE A 776 -49.43 -1.87 5.25
C PHE A 776 -48.54 -0.65 5.52
N ILE A 777 -47.27 -0.82 5.90
CA ILE A 777 -46.33 0.28 6.10
C ILE A 777 -45.95 0.90 4.74
N TRP A 778 -45.56 2.18 4.75
CA TRP A 778 -45.33 3.03 3.55
C TRP A 778 -46.53 3.16 2.58
N GLY A 779 -47.68 2.52 2.85
CA GLY A 779 -48.90 2.62 2.05
C GLY A 779 -48.93 1.77 0.78
N THR A 780 -48.03 0.79 0.64
CA THR A 780 -47.96 -0.16 -0.48
C THR A 780 -49.25 -0.95 -0.63
N TRP A 781 -49.60 -1.72 0.41
CA TRP A 781 -50.92 -2.31 0.56
C TRP A 781 -51.75 -1.32 1.39
N LYS A 782 -52.64 -0.53 0.79
CA LYS A 782 -53.47 0.42 1.55
C LYS A 782 -54.54 -0.36 2.33
N LYS A 783 -54.40 -0.45 3.65
CA LYS A 783 -55.22 -1.28 4.56
C LYS A 783 -56.72 -1.29 4.24
N VAL A 784 -57.32 -0.11 4.08
CA VAL A 784 -58.77 0.10 3.88
C VAL A 784 -59.27 -0.35 2.49
N SER A 785 -58.39 -0.69 1.55
CA SER A 785 -58.78 -1.12 0.19
C SER A 785 -57.94 -2.25 -0.43
N LYS A 786 -57.01 -2.85 0.32
CA LYS A 786 -56.12 -3.93 -0.16
C LYS A 786 -55.95 -5.12 0.79
N GLY A 787 -56.66 -5.19 1.91
CA GLY A 787 -56.62 -6.35 2.83
C GLY A 787 -57.01 -7.66 2.13
N ASP A 788 -58.14 -7.66 1.41
CA ASP A 788 -58.63 -8.82 0.65
C ASP A 788 -57.68 -9.21 -0.49
N ILE A 789 -57.01 -8.22 -1.09
CA ILE A 789 -56.03 -8.42 -2.16
C ILE A 789 -54.76 -9.07 -1.61
N TYR A 790 -54.34 -8.71 -0.40
CA TYR A 790 -53.26 -9.42 0.30
C TYR A 790 -53.65 -10.86 0.62
N ILE A 791 -54.88 -11.10 1.09
CA ILE A 791 -55.42 -12.44 1.36
C ILE A 791 -55.45 -13.29 0.07
N GLN A 792 -55.87 -12.70 -1.07
CA GLN A 792 -55.85 -13.37 -2.37
C GLN A 792 -54.44 -13.76 -2.82
N MET A 793 -53.46 -12.84 -2.70
CA MET A 793 -52.06 -13.10 -3.01
C MET A 793 -51.49 -14.20 -2.10
N TYR A 794 -51.64 -14.05 -0.78
CA TYR A 794 -51.19 -15.01 0.22
C TYR A 794 -51.69 -16.42 -0.09
N LYS A 795 -52.98 -16.56 -0.42
CA LYS A 795 -53.62 -17.86 -0.72
C LYS A 795 -53.07 -18.53 -1.97
N ILE A 796 -52.75 -17.77 -3.02
CA ILE A 796 -52.16 -18.32 -4.26
C ILE A 796 -50.72 -18.77 -4.00
N VAL A 797 -49.94 -17.97 -3.26
CA VAL A 797 -48.56 -18.28 -2.89
C VAL A 797 -48.48 -19.51 -1.97
N GLU A 798 -49.31 -19.56 -0.92
CA GLU A 798 -49.42 -20.69 0.03
C GLU A 798 -49.72 -22.01 -0.68
N GLN A 799 -50.73 -22.02 -1.56
CA GLN A 799 -51.11 -23.21 -2.32
C GLN A 799 -49.99 -23.71 -3.25
N LYS A 800 -49.28 -22.80 -3.93
CA LYS A 800 -48.18 -23.16 -4.84
C LYS A 800 -46.95 -23.67 -4.08
N MET A 801 -46.58 -23.02 -2.97
CA MET A 801 -45.47 -23.46 -2.12
C MET A 801 -45.73 -24.84 -1.50
N HIS A 802 -46.95 -25.10 -0.99
CA HIS A 802 -47.30 -26.42 -0.43
C HIS A 802 -47.44 -27.52 -1.49
N ALA A 803 -47.79 -27.19 -2.73
CA ALA A 803 -47.78 -28.15 -3.85
C ALA A 803 -46.35 -28.64 -4.19
N VAL A 804 -45.33 -27.82 -3.89
CA VAL A 804 -43.91 -28.19 -4.03
C VAL A 804 -43.39 -28.91 -2.79
N ASN A 805 -43.73 -28.45 -1.59
CA ASN A 805 -43.38 -29.13 -0.34
C ASN A 805 -44.47 -28.95 0.73
N SER A 806 -45.15 -30.05 1.10
CA SER A 806 -46.23 -30.03 2.10
C SER A 806 -45.75 -30.06 3.55
N SER A 807 -44.45 -30.17 3.85
CA SER A 807 -43.92 -30.26 5.22
C SER A 807 -43.52 -28.93 5.86
N ILE A 808 -43.34 -27.87 5.06
CA ILE A 808 -43.01 -26.53 5.53
C ILE A 808 -44.19 -25.89 6.29
N LYS A 809 -43.92 -24.82 7.03
CA LYS A 809 -44.93 -24.01 7.73
C LYS A 809 -44.97 -22.59 7.17
N ILE A 810 -46.11 -22.21 6.59
CA ILE A 810 -46.32 -20.91 5.92
C ILE A 810 -47.18 -19.97 6.77
N GLY A 811 -46.83 -18.68 6.77
CA GLY A 811 -47.63 -17.64 7.40
C GLY A 811 -47.16 -16.23 7.08
N GLY A 812 -47.38 -15.30 8.02
CA GLY A 812 -47.20 -13.87 7.83
C GLY A 812 -48.15 -13.10 8.73
N PRO A 813 -48.49 -11.83 8.42
CA PRO A 813 -47.90 -10.97 7.38
C PRO A 813 -46.60 -10.26 7.80
N SER A 814 -46.06 -10.57 8.99
CA SER A 814 -44.98 -9.81 9.63
C SER A 814 -45.34 -8.32 9.75
N LEU A 815 -46.47 -8.07 10.40
CA LEU A 815 -47.10 -6.74 10.53
C LEU A 815 -46.36 -5.80 11.48
N ALA A 816 -46.24 -4.54 11.06
CA ALA A 816 -45.89 -3.41 11.91
C ALA A 816 -47.00 -3.11 12.95
N GLU A 817 -46.62 -2.47 14.06
CA GLU A 817 -47.43 -2.34 15.28
C GLU A 817 -48.81 -1.67 15.12
N GLN A 818 -49.00 -0.78 14.14
CA GLN A 818 -50.31 -0.17 13.90
C GLN A 818 -51.38 -1.14 13.34
N ASP A 819 -51.00 -2.33 12.86
CA ASP A 819 -51.87 -3.14 11.99
C ASP A 819 -52.25 -4.54 12.50
N TYR A 820 -51.81 -4.89 13.70
CA TYR A 820 -52.13 -6.12 14.46
C TYR A 820 -53.56 -6.68 14.30
N SER A 821 -54.59 -5.82 14.23
CA SER A 821 -55.99 -6.26 14.05
C SER A 821 -56.20 -7.19 12.85
N PHE A 822 -55.39 -7.05 11.79
CA PHE A 822 -55.50 -7.85 10.58
C PHE A 822 -55.12 -9.33 10.78
N ILE A 823 -54.39 -9.68 11.86
CA ILE A 823 -54.22 -11.10 12.23
C ILE A 823 -55.56 -11.71 12.63
N GLU A 824 -56.44 -10.96 13.31
CA GLU A 824 -57.80 -11.44 13.60
C GLU A 824 -58.60 -11.67 12.30
N ASP A 825 -58.41 -10.82 11.29
CA ASP A 825 -59.13 -10.92 10.01
C ASP A 825 -58.66 -12.13 9.18
N MET A 826 -57.36 -12.37 9.08
CA MET A 826 -56.82 -13.61 8.48
C MET A 826 -57.24 -14.87 9.29
N LEU A 827 -57.32 -14.76 10.62
CA LEU A 827 -57.84 -15.83 11.47
C LEU A 827 -59.36 -16.03 11.32
N LYS A 828 -60.12 -15.14 10.67
CA LYS A 828 -61.55 -15.37 10.35
C LYS A 828 -61.69 -16.23 9.09
N ASP A 829 -61.00 -15.93 7.99
CA ASP A 829 -61.15 -16.63 6.69
C ASP A 829 -60.67 -18.09 6.73
N SER A 830 -61.61 -19.02 6.98
CA SER A 830 -61.35 -20.46 7.10
C SER A 830 -60.88 -21.14 5.81
N SER A 831 -60.81 -20.40 4.69
CA SER A 831 -60.22 -20.88 3.44
C SER A 831 -58.71 -20.67 3.34
N LEU A 832 -58.08 -20.07 4.37
CA LEU A 832 -56.63 -19.98 4.54
C LEU A 832 -56.07 -21.11 5.41
N ASN A 833 -55.09 -21.84 4.88
CA ASN A 833 -54.25 -22.78 5.63
C ASN A 833 -53.13 -22.00 6.37
N PHE A 834 -53.53 -21.13 7.29
CA PHE A 834 -52.64 -20.22 8.03
C PHE A 834 -51.97 -20.98 9.20
N GLN A 835 -50.67 -21.30 9.06
CA GLN A 835 -49.93 -22.16 10.00
C GLN A 835 -49.06 -21.39 11.00
N LEU A 836 -48.74 -20.12 10.71
CA LEU A 836 -48.10 -19.21 11.66
C LEU A 836 -48.58 -17.77 11.52
N CYS A 837 -48.66 -17.05 12.64
CA CYS A 837 -48.88 -15.61 12.70
C CYS A 837 -47.54 -14.92 12.98
N SER A 838 -47.23 -13.84 12.25
CA SER A 838 -46.06 -13.02 12.54
C SER A 838 -46.33 -11.52 12.54
N TRP A 839 -45.62 -10.81 13.41
CA TRP A 839 -45.68 -9.37 13.60
C TRP A 839 -44.38 -8.84 14.23
N HIS A 840 -44.22 -7.52 14.23
CA HIS A 840 -43.08 -6.79 14.78
C HIS A 840 -43.53 -5.85 15.91
N THR A 841 -42.72 -5.67 16.95
CA THR A 841 -43.08 -4.85 18.13
C THR A 841 -41.85 -4.13 18.70
N TYR A 842 -41.92 -2.81 18.86
CA TYR A 842 -40.77 -1.98 19.26
C TYR A 842 -41.13 -1.05 20.44
N ALA A 843 -40.24 -0.92 21.44
CA ALA A 843 -40.59 -0.30 22.72
C ALA A 843 -40.68 1.25 22.73
N THR A 844 -40.10 1.96 21.77
CA THR A 844 -40.35 3.40 21.55
C THR A 844 -41.70 3.68 20.89
N GLY A 845 -42.43 2.64 20.50
CA GLY A 845 -43.74 2.74 19.85
C GLY A 845 -43.69 3.51 18.53
N LYS A 846 -44.73 4.30 18.28
CA LYS A 846 -44.96 4.95 16.99
C LYS A 846 -44.15 6.24 16.87
N PHE A 847 -43.26 6.26 15.89
CA PHE A 847 -42.49 7.46 15.53
C PHE A 847 -43.37 8.60 14.99
N TRP A 848 -44.50 8.26 14.35
CA TRP A 848 -45.31 9.15 13.52
C TRP A 848 -46.64 9.60 14.14
N THR A 849 -46.91 9.34 15.42
CA THR A 849 -48.12 9.87 16.09
C THR A 849 -47.97 11.36 16.41
N ASN A 850 -49.10 12.06 16.46
CA ASN A 850 -49.19 13.44 16.94
C ASN A 850 -50.24 13.52 18.08
N PRO A 851 -49.83 13.80 19.33
CA PRO A 851 -48.45 13.93 19.79
C PRO A 851 -47.66 12.60 19.66
N PRO A 852 -46.31 12.65 19.65
CA PRO A 852 -45.49 11.46 19.82
C PRO A 852 -45.84 10.74 21.12
N GLU A 853 -45.78 9.41 21.14
CA GLU A 853 -45.78 8.67 22.41
C GLU A 853 -44.58 9.10 23.28
N PRO A 854 -44.68 9.09 24.64
CA PRO A 854 -43.53 9.30 25.52
C PRO A 854 -42.39 8.32 25.21
N ARG A 855 -41.14 8.68 25.53
CA ARG A 855 -39.96 7.85 25.21
C ARG A 855 -38.89 7.84 26.30
N ASP A 856 -39.23 8.28 27.51
CA ASP A 856 -38.36 8.13 28.69
C ASP A 856 -38.15 6.65 29.07
N ASP A 857 -37.22 6.42 29.99
CA ASP A 857 -36.79 5.08 30.41
C ASP A 857 -37.92 4.29 31.08
N SER A 858 -38.77 4.95 31.87
CA SER A 858 -39.93 4.32 32.53
C SER A 858 -40.94 3.84 31.49
N TYR A 859 -41.23 4.67 30.48
CA TYR A 859 -42.12 4.30 29.38
C TYR A 859 -41.59 3.11 28.56
N VAL A 860 -40.33 3.19 28.10
CA VAL A 860 -39.72 2.16 27.24
C VAL A 860 -39.58 0.83 27.96
N MET A 861 -39.29 0.87 29.27
CA MET A 861 -39.27 -0.31 30.13
C MET A 861 -40.68 -0.89 30.34
N ALA A 862 -41.67 -0.05 30.65
CA ALA A 862 -43.05 -0.49 30.86
C ALA A 862 -43.69 -1.11 29.61
N ARG A 863 -43.34 -0.65 28.40
CA ARG A 863 -43.88 -1.21 27.14
C ARG A 863 -43.46 -2.67 26.89
N THR A 864 -42.49 -3.23 27.64
CA THR A 864 -42.16 -4.66 27.54
C THR A 864 -43.33 -5.59 27.90
N GLN A 865 -44.30 -5.17 28.73
CA GLN A 865 -45.54 -5.91 28.97
C GLN A 865 -46.37 -6.14 27.68
N ALA A 866 -46.24 -5.28 26.67
CA ALA A 866 -47.01 -5.37 25.43
C ALA A 866 -46.72 -6.65 24.61
N TYR A 867 -45.51 -7.22 24.72
CA TYR A 867 -45.17 -8.50 24.09
C TYR A 867 -46.05 -9.64 24.63
N GLU A 868 -46.28 -9.66 25.95
CA GLU A 868 -47.11 -10.66 26.62
C GLU A 868 -48.60 -10.46 26.28
N ASP A 869 -49.08 -9.23 26.39
CA ASP A 869 -50.51 -8.90 26.26
C ASP A 869 -51.00 -9.07 24.82
N TYR A 870 -50.20 -8.66 23.82
CA TYR A 870 -50.58 -8.85 22.44
C TYR A 870 -50.53 -10.33 22.01
N ALA A 871 -49.51 -11.09 22.43
CA ALA A 871 -49.45 -12.52 22.15
C ALA A 871 -50.64 -13.28 22.75
N LYS A 872 -51.08 -12.92 23.98
CA LYS A 872 -52.31 -13.46 24.59
C LYS A 872 -53.57 -13.15 23.75
N ASN A 873 -53.68 -11.95 23.19
CA ASN A 873 -54.78 -11.60 22.30
C ASN A 873 -54.78 -12.47 21.02
N VAL A 874 -53.63 -12.67 20.37
CA VAL A 874 -53.53 -13.56 19.20
C VAL A 874 -53.84 -15.02 19.57
N ARG A 875 -53.38 -15.52 20.72
CA ARG A 875 -53.76 -16.86 21.23
C ARG A 875 -55.28 -16.98 21.49
N SER A 876 -55.93 -15.92 21.96
CA SER A 876 -57.38 -15.87 22.12
C SER A 876 -58.11 -15.94 20.76
N TRP A 877 -57.64 -15.19 19.76
CA TRP A 877 -58.17 -15.24 18.39
C TRP A 877 -58.00 -16.61 17.74
N ILE A 878 -56.83 -17.24 17.88
CA ILE A 878 -56.60 -18.63 17.42
C ILE A 878 -57.59 -19.58 18.10
N SER A 879 -57.75 -19.48 19.42
CA SER A 879 -58.69 -20.33 20.18
C SER A 879 -60.15 -20.15 19.73
N LYS A 880 -60.53 -18.93 19.35
CA LYS A 880 -61.89 -18.55 18.92
C LYS A 880 -62.21 -18.97 17.47
N TYR A 881 -61.30 -18.75 16.53
CA TYR A 881 -61.57 -18.92 15.09
C TYR A 881 -60.84 -20.09 14.43
N ARG A 882 -59.83 -20.67 15.10
CA ARG A 882 -59.04 -21.83 14.65
C ARG A 882 -58.83 -22.86 15.80
N PRO A 883 -59.89 -23.27 16.53
CA PRO A 883 -59.76 -24.19 17.65
C PRO A 883 -59.06 -25.50 17.25
N GLY A 884 -58.12 -25.94 18.07
CA GLY A 884 -57.36 -27.18 17.85
C GLY A 884 -56.26 -27.13 16.77
N LYS A 885 -55.95 -25.96 16.19
CA LYS A 885 -54.83 -25.80 15.23
C LYS A 885 -53.54 -25.37 15.94
N ASP A 886 -52.42 -26.06 15.68
CA ASP A 886 -51.06 -25.64 16.08
C ASP A 886 -50.57 -24.48 15.20
N ILE A 887 -51.14 -23.30 15.40
CA ILE A 887 -50.69 -22.06 14.74
C ILE A 887 -49.55 -21.47 15.57
N LYS A 888 -48.38 -21.31 14.94
CA LYS A 888 -47.18 -20.78 15.60
C LYS A 888 -47.21 -19.25 15.67
N LEU A 889 -46.64 -18.67 16.72
CA LEU A 889 -46.46 -17.23 16.87
C LEU A 889 -44.98 -16.88 16.73
N ILE A 890 -44.66 -16.02 15.76
CA ILE A 890 -43.29 -15.55 15.50
C ILE A 890 -43.26 -14.03 15.67
N LEU A 891 -42.55 -13.55 16.70
CA LEU A 891 -42.18 -12.15 16.82
C LEU A 891 -41.02 -11.91 15.85
N GLY A 892 -41.35 -11.43 14.65
CA GLY A 892 -40.43 -11.35 13.50
C GLY A 892 -39.29 -10.35 13.68
N GLU A 893 -39.57 -9.29 14.43
CA GLU A 893 -38.66 -8.21 14.82
C GLU A 893 -39.08 -7.62 16.16
N TYR A 894 -38.11 -7.41 17.05
CA TYR A 894 -38.26 -6.53 18.18
C TYR A 894 -36.93 -5.93 18.61
N ASN A 895 -36.99 -4.69 19.09
CA ASN A 895 -35.89 -3.97 19.73
C ASN A 895 -36.48 -2.74 20.48
N ILE A 896 -35.63 -1.91 21.11
CA ILE A 896 -36.02 -0.64 21.71
C ILE A 896 -36.67 0.27 20.65
N ASN A 897 -36.02 0.48 19.49
CA ASN A 897 -36.56 1.30 18.39
C ASN A 897 -36.52 0.59 17.03
N SER A 898 -37.29 1.11 16.06
CA SER A 898 -37.41 0.57 14.69
C SER A 898 -36.78 1.45 13.59
N SER A 899 -36.42 2.70 13.91
CA SER A 899 -35.93 3.64 12.90
C SER A 899 -35.09 4.77 13.50
N THR A 900 -34.24 5.37 12.67
CA THR A 900 -33.49 6.60 12.95
C THR A 900 -34.41 7.81 12.83
N THR A 901 -34.76 8.46 13.95
CA THR A 901 -35.10 9.90 13.98
C THR A 901 -35.24 10.42 15.42
N TRP A 902 -34.22 11.15 15.87
CA TRP A 902 -34.40 12.24 16.82
C TRP A 902 -33.67 13.46 16.26
N ASN A 903 -34.43 14.50 15.89
CA ASN A 903 -33.96 15.79 15.35
C ASN A 903 -32.83 15.71 14.29
N ASN A 904 -33.15 15.20 13.09
CA ASN A 904 -32.30 15.26 11.89
C ASN A 904 -30.86 14.72 12.05
N SER A 905 -30.65 13.73 12.93
CA SER A 905 -29.37 13.03 13.09
C SER A 905 -29.60 11.50 13.09
N PRO A 906 -28.82 10.71 12.34
CA PRO A 906 -29.12 9.29 12.05
C PRO A 906 -28.68 8.35 13.19
N ASN A 907 -29.27 8.49 14.38
CA ASN A 907 -28.93 7.67 15.55
C ASN A 907 -29.95 6.56 15.81
N VAL A 908 -29.46 5.38 16.21
CA VAL A 908 -30.22 4.33 16.91
C VAL A 908 -30.50 4.80 18.36
N ASP A 909 -31.46 4.19 19.07
CA ASP A 909 -31.67 4.52 20.49
C ASP A 909 -30.44 4.11 21.32
N PRO A 910 -29.72 5.06 21.96
CA PRO A 910 -28.44 4.77 22.59
C PRO A 910 -28.55 3.81 23.78
N ARG A 911 -29.76 3.62 24.33
CA ARG A 911 -30.01 2.75 25.49
C ARG A 911 -29.77 1.27 25.23
N GLN A 912 -29.71 0.85 23.97
CA GLN A 912 -29.27 -0.50 23.59
C GLN A 912 -27.79 -0.77 23.94
N HIS A 913 -26.96 0.27 23.99
CA HIS A 913 -25.52 0.16 24.31
C HIS A 913 -25.19 0.53 25.75
N THR A 914 -26.13 1.12 26.49
CA THR A 914 -25.97 1.35 27.92
C THR A 914 -26.46 0.14 28.72
N LEU A 915 -26.18 0.17 30.02
CA LEU A 915 -26.67 -0.81 30.98
C LEU A 915 -28.21 -0.97 30.99
N PHE A 916 -28.99 -0.03 30.40
CA PHE A 916 -30.44 -0.16 30.24
C PHE A 916 -30.85 -1.32 29.30
N GLY A 917 -30.04 -1.61 28.27
CA GLY A 917 -30.33 -2.66 27.29
C GLY A 917 -30.47 -4.06 27.91
N ALA A 918 -29.70 -4.36 28.96
CA ALA A 918 -29.75 -5.66 29.64
C ALA A 918 -31.09 -5.93 30.37
N PRO A 919 -31.55 -5.12 31.35
CA PRO A 919 -32.83 -5.33 32.02
C PRO A 919 -34.02 -5.13 31.08
N TRP A 920 -33.92 -4.25 30.07
CA TRP A 920 -34.96 -4.13 29.05
C TRP A 920 -35.10 -5.43 28.23
N THR A 921 -33.98 -6.00 27.77
CA THR A 921 -33.99 -7.26 27.00
C THR A 921 -34.47 -8.44 27.84
N ALA A 922 -34.06 -8.51 29.11
CA ALA A 922 -34.52 -9.54 30.03
C ALA A 922 -36.04 -9.43 30.31
N SER A 923 -36.53 -8.22 30.58
CA SER A 923 -37.96 -7.92 30.74
C SER A 923 -38.76 -8.31 29.49
N ALA A 924 -38.28 -7.92 28.31
CA ALA A 924 -38.89 -8.29 27.03
C ALA A 924 -38.98 -9.82 26.87
N LEU A 925 -37.90 -10.56 27.13
CA LEU A 925 -37.87 -12.01 27.00
C LEU A 925 -38.81 -12.71 28.01
N ILE A 926 -38.92 -12.24 29.25
CA ILE A 926 -39.90 -12.75 30.23
C ILE A 926 -41.33 -12.59 29.69
N HIS A 927 -41.68 -11.42 29.17
CA HIS A 927 -43.01 -11.16 28.61
C HIS A 927 -43.28 -11.95 27.31
N ILE A 928 -42.29 -12.12 26.43
CA ILE A 928 -42.35 -12.98 25.24
C ILE A 928 -42.67 -14.44 25.62
N ILE A 929 -41.99 -14.97 26.65
CA ILE A 929 -42.19 -16.33 27.16
C ILE A 929 -43.59 -16.49 27.79
N LYS A 930 -43.99 -15.55 28.65
CA LYS A 930 -45.32 -15.56 29.30
C LYS A 930 -46.48 -15.36 28.30
N GLY A 931 -46.24 -14.63 27.22
CA GLY A 931 -47.12 -14.50 26.07
C GLY A 931 -47.26 -15.79 25.25
N ARG A 932 -46.39 -16.78 25.49
CA ARG A 932 -46.26 -18.04 24.74
C ARG A 932 -46.01 -17.79 23.24
N ILE A 933 -45.07 -16.91 22.92
CA ILE A 933 -44.53 -16.75 21.57
C ILE A 933 -43.63 -17.97 21.28
N ASP A 934 -43.75 -18.60 20.10
CA ASP A 934 -42.99 -19.82 19.77
C ASP A 934 -41.56 -19.50 19.28
N VAL A 935 -41.34 -18.37 18.59
CA VAL A 935 -40.02 -17.91 18.16
C VAL A 935 -39.92 -16.39 18.35
N GLU A 936 -38.84 -15.92 18.97
CA GLU A 936 -38.44 -14.50 18.95
C GLU A 936 -37.24 -14.28 18.02
N LEU A 937 -37.19 -13.08 17.42
CA LEU A 937 -36.16 -12.67 16.49
C LEU A 937 -35.77 -11.23 16.79
N PHE A 938 -34.68 -11.05 17.55
CA PHE A 938 -34.15 -9.74 17.91
C PHE A 938 -33.65 -9.00 16.66
N PHE A 939 -34.07 -7.75 16.47
CA PHE A 939 -33.69 -6.92 15.32
C PHE A 939 -32.58 -5.94 15.73
N LEU A 940 -31.30 -6.20 15.46
CA LEU A 940 -30.65 -7.26 14.68
C LEU A 940 -29.66 -8.03 15.58
N GLY A 941 -29.09 -9.15 15.11
CA GLY A 941 -27.86 -9.68 15.70
C GLY A 941 -26.67 -8.81 15.32
N THR A 942 -26.41 -8.67 14.02
CA THR A 942 -25.23 -7.96 13.49
C THR A 942 -25.48 -6.45 13.28
N GLY A 943 -24.64 -5.60 13.87
CA GLY A 943 -24.65 -4.14 13.69
C GLY A 943 -23.58 -3.66 12.69
N ASN A 944 -24.01 -2.96 11.64
CA ASN A 944 -23.17 -2.39 10.58
C ASN A 944 -22.91 -0.88 10.81
N PRO A 945 -21.65 -0.39 10.93
CA PRO A 945 -21.36 1.02 11.22
C PRO A 945 -21.62 2.04 10.08
N LEU A 946 -21.91 1.59 8.84
CA LEU A 946 -21.78 2.42 7.62
C LEU A 946 -23.06 2.59 6.76
N SER A 947 -24.22 2.13 7.21
CA SER A 947 -25.49 2.35 6.49
C SER A 947 -25.96 3.82 6.53
N TRP A 948 -25.85 4.51 5.39
CA TRP A 948 -26.41 5.86 5.14
C TRP A 948 -25.86 7.03 5.99
N GLY A 949 -24.58 7.35 5.80
CA GLY A 949 -24.10 8.74 5.98
C GLY A 949 -23.72 9.14 7.40
N ALA A 950 -22.75 8.42 7.97
CA ALA A 950 -22.27 8.50 9.35
C ALA A 950 -23.30 8.03 10.39
N ILE A 951 -22.79 7.39 11.45
CA ILE A 951 -23.56 6.73 12.52
C ILE A 951 -24.41 5.55 12.02
N SER A 952 -23.90 4.33 12.19
CA SER A 952 -24.76 3.14 12.36
C SER A 952 -24.20 2.18 13.41
N PHE A 953 -23.62 2.73 14.48
CA PHE A 953 -23.74 2.05 15.76
C PHE A 953 -25.25 1.99 16.10
N GLY A 954 -25.87 0.81 15.94
CA GLY A 954 -26.59 0.36 17.13
C GLY A 954 -27.63 -0.74 17.12
N PHE A 955 -28.27 -1.13 16.00
CA PHE A 955 -29.37 -2.11 16.09
C PHE A 955 -28.92 -3.52 16.49
N GLY A 956 -27.64 -3.86 16.32
CA GLY A 956 -27.08 -5.18 16.64
C GLY A 956 -27.00 -5.50 18.14
N LEU A 957 -27.04 -6.80 18.45
CA LEU A 957 -26.51 -7.37 19.70
C LEU A 957 -24.98 -7.22 19.76
N TRP A 958 -24.31 -7.12 18.61
CA TRP A 958 -22.91 -6.72 18.51
C TRP A 958 -22.68 -5.78 17.32
N VAL A 959 -21.48 -5.22 17.22
CA VAL A 959 -21.05 -4.34 16.11
C VAL A 959 -19.89 -4.98 15.39
N HIS A 960 -20.11 -5.41 14.15
CA HIS A 960 -19.18 -6.21 13.33
C HIS A 960 -17.75 -5.60 13.31
N ALA A 961 -17.61 -4.40 12.73
CA ALA A 961 -16.30 -3.79 12.46
C ALA A 961 -15.47 -3.39 13.70
N SER A 962 -16.02 -3.50 14.91
CA SER A 962 -15.30 -3.26 16.17
C SER A 962 -15.31 -4.46 17.12
N ASN A 963 -15.98 -5.56 16.75
CA ASN A 963 -16.18 -6.74 17.57
C ASN A 963 -16.71 -6.47 18.99
N ILE A 964 -17.63 -5.50 19.15
CA ILE A 964 -18.17 -5.09 20.46
C ILE A 964 -19.53 -5.74 20.70
N LEU A 965 -19.61 -6.59 21.72
CA LEU A 965 -20.85 -7.14 22.28
C LEU A 965 -21.53 -6.11 23.20
N VAL A 966 -22.86 -5.94 23.08
CA VAL A 966 -23.64 -4.96 23.87
C VAL A 966 -24.31 -5.61 25.10
N PRO A 967 -24.76 -4.88 26.13
CA PRO A 967 -25.36 -5.48 27.34
C PRO A 967 -26.58 -6.39 27.04
N SER A 968 -27.34 -6.11 25.99
CA SER A 968 -28.44 -6.94 25.48
C SER A 968 -27.98 -8.32 24.98
N PHE A 969 -26.76 -8.47 24.46
CA PHE A 969 -26.19 -9.76 24.05
C PHE A 969 -26.05 -10.70 25.25
N TYR A 970 -25.39 -10.24 26.31
CA TYR A 970 -25.18 -11.03 27.52
C TYR A 970 -26.51 -11.35 28.21
N ALA A 971 -27.46 -10.41 28.22
CA ALA A 971 -28.81 -10.68 28.69
C ALA A 971 -29.51 -11.78 27.87
N LYS A 972 -29.44 -11.75 26.53
CA LYS A 972 -30.01 -12.79 25.66
C LYS A 972 -29.32 -14.15 25.84
N GLN A 973 -27.99 -14.16 25.94
CA GLN A 973 -27.18 -15.34 26.23
C GLN A 973 -27.58 -16.02 27.56
N TYR A 974 -27.96 -15.24 28.58
CA TYR A 974 -28.48 -15.79 29.82
C TYR A 974 -29.83 -16.53 29.61
N PHE A 975 -30.72 -16.03 28.76
CA PHE A 975 -31.98 -16.73 28.44
C PHE A 975 -31.76 -18.00 27.64
N SER A 976 -30.97 -17.93 26.57
CA SER A 976 -30.65 -19.11 25.75
C SER A 976 -29.85 -20.16 26.51
N THR A 977 -29.06 -19.78 27.52
CA THR A 977 -28.32 -20.71 28.40
C THR A 977 -29.19 -21.33 29.49
N TYR A 978 -29.94 -20.54 30.26
CA TYR A 978 -30.57 -20.98 31.53
C TYR A 978 -32.09 -21.14 31.44
N PHE A 979 -32.76 -20.47 30.48
CA PHE A 979 -34.22 -20.44 30.33
C PHE A 979 -34.66 -21.16 29.05
N LYS A 980 -34.02 -22.30 28.76
CA LYS A 980 -34.20 -23.09 27.53
C LYS A 980 -35.63 -23.59 27.34
N GLN A 981 -36.00 -23.85 26.08
CA GLN A 981 -37.26 -24.53 25.74
C GLN A 981 -37.45 -25.84 26.53
N GLY A 982 -38.68 -26.15 26.91
CA GLY A 982 -39.05 -27.30 27.72
C GLY A 982 -38.72 -27.17 29.21
N SER A 983 -38.16 -26.03 29.66
CA SER A 983 -38.06 -25.74 31.09
C SER A 983 -39.46 -25.47 31.67
N THR A 984 -39.73 -26.01 32.85
CA THR A 984 -40.96 -25.76 33.61
C THR A 984 -40.88 -24.37 34.23
N ILE A 985 -41.86 -23.51 33.96
CA ILE A 985 -42.02 -22.22 34.64
C ILE A 985 -42.60 -22.52 36.02
N VAL A 986 -41.99 -21.96 37.07
CA VAL A 986 -42.42 -22.18 38.47
C VAL A 986 -42.94 -20.89 39.09
N ASN A 987 -43.75 -21.00 40.15
CA ASN A 987 -44.25 -19.82 40.84
C ASN A 987 -43.09 -19.03 41.49
N SER A 988 -42.98 -17.75 41.09
CA SER A 988 -42.07 -16.77 41.67
C SER A 988 -42.86 -15.55 42.12
N THR A 989 -43.02 -15.39 43.44
CA THR A 989 -43.91 -14.41 44.05
C THR A 989 -43.12 -13.38 44.85
N ILE A 990 -43.30 -12.09 44.53
CA ILE A 990 -42.82 -11.00 45.39
C ILE A 990 -43.85 -10.79 46.49
N ILE A 991 -43.58 -11.32 47.68
CA ILE A 991 -44.47 -11.34 48.86
C ILE A 991 -44.94 -9.93 49.22
N ASN A 992 -44.12 -8.91 48.95
CA ASN A 992 -44.47 -7.51 49.18
C ASN A 992 -44.03 -6.61 48.02
N ALA A 993 -44.76 -6.68 46.91
CA ALA A 993 -44.45 -5.92 45.69
C ALA A 993 -44.39 -4.39 45.89
N SER A 994 -45.07 -3.83 46.89
CA SER A 994 -45.00 -2.40 47.20
C SER A 994 -43.74 -1.97 47.97
N LYS A 995 -42.99 -2.92 48.55
CA LYS A 995 -41.63 -2.65 49.08
C LYS A 995 -40.58 -2.63 47.98
N ILE A 996 -40.64 -3.57 47.03
CA ILE A 996 -39.65 -3.70 45.95
C ILE A 996 -40.28 -3.38 44.58
N PRO A 997 -40.68 -2.12 44.32
CA PRO A 997 -41.16 -1.73 43.01
C PRO A 997 -40.04 -1.91 41.97
N ASN A 998 -40.45 -2.25 40.74
CA ASN A 998 -39.58 -2.36 39.57
C ASN A 998 -38.44 -3.41 39.65
N LEU A 999 -38.46 -4.31 40.64
CA LEU A 999 -37.85 -5.63 40.50
C LEU A 999 -38.85 -6.57 39.81
N GLU A 1000 -38.46 -7.22 38.71
CA GLU A 1000 -39.13 -8.41 38.20
C GLU A 1000 -38.32 -9.67 38.53
N VAL A 1001 -39.03 -10.76 38.77
CA VAL A 1001 -38.47 -12.07 39.11
C VAL A 1001 -39.15 -13.12 38.25
N PHE A 1002 -38.36 -14.01 37.65
CA PHE A 1002 -38.87 -15.14 36.86
C PHE A 1002 -38.00 -16.36 37.13
N ALA A 1003 -38.61 -17.53 37.31
CA ALA A 1003 -37.91 -18.74 37.69
C ALA A 1003 -38.36 -19.98 36.92
N VAL A 1004 -37.42 -20.89 36.67
CA VAL A 1004 -37.64 -22.15 35.97
C VAL A 1004 -36.93 -23.32 36.62
N LYS A 1005 -37.44 -24.52 36.35
CA LYS A 1005 -36.79 -25.79 36.63
C LYS A 1005 -36.68 -26.62 35.35
N LYS A 1006 -35.51 -27.19 35.10
CA LYS A 1006 -35.30 -28.23 34.08
C LYS A 1006 -34.38 -29.31 34.64
N ASP A 1007 -34.91 -30.53 34.74
CA ASP A 1007 -34.22 -31.68 35.32
C ASP A 1007 -33.70 -31.37 36.75
N THR A 1008 -32.37 -31.34 36.94
CA THR A 1008 -31.69 -30.96 38.21
C THR A 1008 -31.19 -29.51 38.24
N SER A 1009 -31.44 -28.73 37.19
CA SER A 1009 -31.10 -27.30 37.11
C SER A 1009 -32.31 -26.43 37.50
N TYR A 1010 -32.07 -25.50 38.41
CA TYR A 1010 -33.06 -24.57 38.95
C TYR A 1010 -32.53 -23.16 38.71
N ASN A 1011 -33.17 -22.37 37.83
CA ASN A 1011 -32.62 -21.10 37.38
C ASN A 1011 -33.60 -19.95 37.68
N ILE A 1012 -33.08 -18.88 38.27
CA ILE A 1012 -33.86 -17.68 38.65
C ILE A 1012 -33.22 -16.48 37.98
N ILE A 1013 -34.02 -15.61 37.36
CA ILE A 1013 -33.57 -14.31 36.87
C ILE A 1013 -34.22 -13.20 37.68
N LEU A 1014 -33.39 -12.22 38.04
CA LEU A 1014 -33.73 -11.04 38.82
C LEU A 1014 -33.44 -9.82 37.94
N VAL A 1015 -34.48 -9.07 37.58
CA VAL A 1015 -34.39 -7.94 36.64
C VAL A 1015 -34.72 -6.65 37.40
N GLN A 1016 -33.69 -5.87 37.70
CA GLN A 1016 -33.81 -4.58 38.36
C GLN A 1016 -33.96 -3.48 37.31
N LYS A 1017 -35.19 -2.94 37.22
CA LYS A 1017 -35.64 -1.99 36.19
C LYS A 1017 -35.48 -0.52 36.62
N GLU A 1018 -35.07 -0.26 37.86
CA GLU A 1018 -34.70 1.08 38.35
C GLU A 1018 -33.19 1.23 38.56
N ASN A 1019 -32.65 2.44 38.38
CA ASN A 1019 -31.25 2.74 38.66
C ASN A 1019 -30.98 3.01 40.16
N ILE A 1020 -31.23 2.00 41.01
CA ILE A 1020 -31.05 2.07 42.46
C ILE A 1020 -30.49 0.76 43.02
N THR A 1021 -29.57 0.85 43.98
CA THR A 1021 -29.04 -0.34 44.67
C THR A 1021 -30.08 -0.91 45.63
N ARG A 1022 -30.48 -2.17 45.44
CA ARG A 1022 -31.45 -2.88 46.29
C ARG A 1022 -30.82 -4.15 46.86
N SER A 1023 -31.08 -4.42 48.14
CA SER A 1023 -30.70 -5.67 48.80
C SER A 1023 -31.97 -6.37 49.29
N PHE A 1024 -32.13 -7.66 49.00
CA PHE A 1024 -33.33 -8.41 49.38
C PHE A 1024 -33.03 -9.89 49.67
N THR A 1025 -33.81 -10.50 50.56
CA THR A 1025 -33.75 -11.94 50.80
C THR A 1025 -34.63 -12.70 49.81
N LEU A 1026 -34.09 -13.75 49.20
CA LEU A 1026 -34.75 -14.64 48.27
C LEU A 1026 -34.92 -16.03 48.93
N ALA A 1027 -36.17 -16.43 49.20
CA ALA A 1027 -36.50 -17.71 49.80
C ALA A 1027 -36.75 -18.79 48.74
N LEU A 1028 -36.10 -19.94 48.90
CA LEU A 1028 -36.08 -21.04 47.93
C LEU A 1028 -36.87 -22.25 48.46
N ASN A 1029 -38.15 -22.33 48.11
CA ASN A 1029 -39.05 -23.39 48.57
C ASN A 1029 -39.11 -24.56 47.57
N GLY A 1030 -39.04 -25.80 48.10
CA GLY A 1030 -39.07 -27.03 47.31
C GLY A 1030 -37.72 -27.43 46.66
N VAL A 1031 -36.62 -26.84 47.10
CA VAL A 1031 -35.25 -27.13 46.64
C VAL A 1031 -34.29 -27.18 47.83
N SER A 1032 -33.09 -27.71 47.65
CA SER A 1032 -32.01 -27.68 48.65
C SER A 1032 -30.68 -27.49 47.91
N PRO A 1033 -30.18 -26.24 47.80
CA PRO A 1033 -29.00 -25.93 47.00
C PRO A 1033 -27.74 -26.63 47.52
N HIS A 1034 -26.91 -27.10 46.58
CA HIS A 1034 -25.55 -27.56 46.84
C HIS A 1034 -24.50 -26.58 46.30
N VAL A 1035 -24.75 -26.02 45.12
CA VAL A 1035 -23.94 -24.97 44.49
C VAL A 1035 -24.89 -23.91 43.93
N ILE A 1036 -24.53 -22.64 44.12
CA ILE A 1036 -25.26 -21.50 43.57
C ILE A 1036 -24.26 -20.59 42.88
N ASN A 1037 -24.44 -20.38 41.57
CA ASN A 1037 -23.62 -19.47 40.78
C ASN A 1037 -24.47 -18.28 40.33
N ALA A 1038 -23.95 -17.08 40.49
CA ALA A 1038 -24.58 -15.84 40.06
C ALA A 1038 -23.86 -15.27 38.84
N HIS A 1039 -24.63 -14.91 37.82
CA HIS A 1039 -24.19 -14.28 36.59
C HIS A 1039 -24.89 -12.92 36.50
N THR A 1040 -24.17 -11.84 36.84
CA THR A 1040 -24.77 -10.52 37.10
C THR A 1040 -24.21 -9.43 36.19
N ILE A 1041 -25.06 -8.83 35.37
CA ILE A 1041 -24.83 -7.60 34.60
C ILE A 1041 -25.36 -6.44 35.44
N ASP A 1042 -24.51 -5.49 35.85
CA ASP A 1042 -24.86 -4.37 36.72
C ASP A 1042 -23.92 -3.18 36.51
N VAL A 1043 -24.02 -2.12 37.32
CA VAL A 1043 -23.10 -0.95 37.22
C VAL A 1043 -21.62 -1.31 37.46
N ASN A 1044 -21.33 -2.51 37.98
CA ASN A 1044 -19.97 -3.00 38.19
C ASN A 1044 -19.45 -3.88 37.03
N SER A 1045 -20.32 -4.32 36.10
CA SER A 1045 -19.91 -4.87 34.79
C SER A 1045 -21.07 -4.90 33.79
N MET A 1046 -20.85 -4.26 32.64
CA MET A 1046 -21.75 -4.32 31.48
C MET A 1046 -21.60 -5.63 30.66
N GLN A 1047 -20.55 -6.41 30.90
CA GLN A 1047 -20.31 -7.73 30.26
C GLN A 1047 -20.73 -8.90 31.17
N GLY A 1048 -21.28 -8.60 32.36
CA GLY A 1048 -21.55 -9.57 33.40
C GLY A 1048 -20.36 -9.83 34.33
N ARG A 1049 -20.64 -10.43 35.50
CA ARG A 1049 -19.67 -10.98 36.47
C ARG A 1049 -20.18 -12.33 36.92
N HIS A 1050 -19.28 -13.31 37.04
CA HIS A 1050 -19.58 -14.63 37.60
C HIS A 1050 -18.99 -14.76 39.00
N TYR A 1051 -19.81 -15.18 39.97
CA TYR A 1051 -19.39 -15.46 41.34
C TYR A 1051 -20.31 -16.49 42.00
N SER A 1052 -19.78 -17.36 42.85
CA SER A 1052 -20.61 -18.29 43.62
C SER A 1052 -21.18 -17.63 44.88
N ILE A 1053 -22.40 -18.03 45.25
CA ILE A 1053 -23.08 -17.65 46.50
C ILE A 1053 -23.05 -18.86 47.44
N PRO A 1054 -22.86 -18.69 48.76
CA PRO A 1054 -22.97 -19.79 49.72
C PRO A 1054 -24.32 -20.51 49.59
N PRO A 1055 -24.34 -21.85 49.56
CA PRO A 1055 -25.58 -22.61 49.42
C PRO A 1055 -26.44 -22.51 50.68
N ASP A 1056 -27.57 -21.82 50.57
CA ASP A 1056 -28.59 -21.64 51.60
C ASP A 1056 -29.98 -21.65 50.94
N ASN A 1057 -31.04 -21.94 51.69
CA ASN A 1057 -32.42 -21.78 51.24
C ASN A 1057 -32.91 -20.32 51.34
N ILE A 1058 -32.18 -19.45 52.05
CA ILE A 1058 -32.46 -18.00 52.15
C ILE A 1058 -31.23 -17.22 51.68
N LEU A 1059 -31.26 -16.73 50.43
CA LEU A 1059 -30.15 -15.99 49.86
C LEU A 1059 -30.29 -14.49 50.13
N ASN A 1060 -29.20 -13.83 50.53
CA ASN A 1060 -29.12 -12.37 50.56
C ASN A 1060 -28.55 -11.90 49.22
N ILE A 1061 -29.38 -11.26 48.38
CA ILE A 1061 -28.98 -10.76 47.06
C ILE A 1061 -28.90 -9.24 47.09
N THR A 1062 -27.88 -8.68 46.43
CA THR A 1062 -27.77 -7.23 46.18
C THR A 1062 -27.58 -7.01 44.68
N LEU A 1063 -28.39 -6.11 44.10
CA LEU A 1063 -28.25 -5.61 42.74
C LEU A 1063 -27.91 -4.12 42.80
N TYR A 1064 -26.95 -3.67 41.98
CA TYR A 1064 -26.39 -2.32 42.03
C TYR A 1064 -26.82 -1.50 40.80
N GLY A 1065 -27.56 -0.41 41.02
CA GLY A 1065 -28.17 0.36 39.92
C GLY A 1065 -29.12 -0.50 39.07
N LEU A 1066 -29.24 -0.18 37.79
CA LEU A 1066 -29.90 -1.05 36.80
C LEU A 1066 -29.13 -2.38 36.68
N GLY A 1067 -29.83 -3.51 36.52
CA GLY A 1067 -29.14 -4.77 36.34
C GLY A 1067 -29.99 -6.01 36.13
N VAL A 1068 -29.31 -7.09 35.76
CA VAL A 1068 -29.85 -8.44 35.56
C VAL A 1068 -28.93 -9.43 36.27
N SER A 1069 -29.47 -10.28 37.13
CA SER A 1069 -28.74 -11.39 37.73
C SER A 1069 -29.45 -12.72 37.49
N VAL A 1070 -28.74 -13.70 36.94
CA VAL A 1070 -29.19 -15.09 36.90
C VAL A 1070 -28.50 -15.89 37.99
N LEU A 1071 -29.30 -16.60 38.79
CA LEU A 1071 -28.85 -17.56 39.78
C LEU A 1071 -29.05 -18.97 39.21
N GLU A 1072 -27.96 -19.64 38.88
CA GLU A 1072 -27.92 -21.08 38.58
C GLU A 1072 -27.81 -21.85 39.90
N ILE A 1073 -28.86 -22.58 40.26
CA ILE A 1073 -28.89 -23.43 41.45
C ILE A 1073 -28.81 -24.90 41.03
N LYS A 1074 -27.83 -25.61 41.61
CA LYS A 1074 -27.60 -27.05 41.45
C LYS A 1074 -27.86 -27.77 42.76
N VAL A 1075 -28.61 -28.87 42.69
CA VAL A 1075 -28.87 -29.80 43.82
C VAL A 1075 -27.89 -30.99 43.78
N GLN A 1076 -27.92 -31.83 44.82
CA GLN A 1076 -27.29 -33.15 44.83
C GLN A 1076 -28.14 -34.21 44.13
#